data_AF-A0A972IJY5-F1
#
_entry.id   AF-A0A972IJY5-F1
#
_cell.length_a   1.000
_cell.length_b   1.000
_cell.length_c   1.000
_cell.angle_alpha   90.00
_cell.angle_beta   90.00
_cell.angle_gamma   90.00
#
_symmetry.space_group_name_H-M   'P 1'
#
loop_
_entity.id
_entity.type
_entity.pdbx_description
1 polymer ?
#
loop_
_entity_poly.entity_id
_entity_poly.type
_entity_poly.pdbx_seq_one_letter_code
_entity_poly.pdbx_strand_id
1 'polypeptide(L)'
;MSDPLSFRAVRFLIVGLLALAAACAARGDGVPGIEELCRLDRLAMFRESVHVASVSSYDRTGGNNDGFGGQFSFVRKEPGGLVLADLEGPGVIYRIWTPTPTNDVMEFYFDGESEPRIRVKFRELFMGTHPAFERPLVGFGAGGFYCYVPLPYAKSCKVFIRAERMQFYQINYATYPDGMGIESFTAKPSAEQRAQIEKARTLFASAGRDISAYVCPEGAKIERETAKVTLKAGQATTVFGVDRPGRIVGIRLSPAEALVGKGRDIVLRAYWDGDSRPAILSPAGDFFGYAWGEPATKSLLLGTADGVNYCYFPMPFDKSARIELYAETGMDRSVSVQAEVLFVPVARKPNEGKFYALWRRENPTTKGKPFTFIETKGRGHLVGVVQQSQGLESGNTYFFEGDDQTTIDGQLVIHGTGSEDFYNGGWYDVPGRWETRRSFVLSGCLAYKKHLGRTGAYRLFLGDAYAYRKSLLETIEHAPTNNDLLNDYCGLTLLYSQERPTCDFTLPAAKDRRVVDPARIVFAVWWNVPIYSFSLRNATLTKEGRTFDGKEVRYLSMRAKDQESFGAHSISFTCEIPAAGTYKVSIDAVKGPQQGKVQLFVDEVPVGPEVDLYSAEAKPLQDEFVGTMQMEQGFNNLMFKIVGKNERSEMQGFDLTNIICERVK
;
A
#
# COMPACT_ATOMS: atom_id res chain seq x y z
N MET A 1 -27.25 -12.18 90.99
CA MET A 1 -26.91 -10.81 90.55
C MET A 1 -25.46 -10.85 90.16
N SER A 2 -24.98 -10.58 88.96
CA SER A 2 -25.51 -10.10 87.69
C SER A 2 -24.40 -10.32 86.65
N ASP A 3 -24.78 -10.74 85.44
CA ASP A 3 -23.95 -10.92 84.24
C ASP A 3 -23.11 -9.69 83.84
N PRO A 4 -21.96 -9.87 83.15
CA PRO A 4 -21.41 -8.86 82.27
C PRO A 4 -21.68 -9.22 80.79
N LEU A 5 -22.81 -8.74 80.28
CA LEU A 5 -23.06 -8.56 78.85
C LEU A 5 -22.63 -7.13 78.48
N SER A 6 -21.70 -7.00 77.55
CA SER A 6 -21.54 -5.87 76.59
C SER A 6 -20.05 -5.62 76.30
N PHE A 7 -19.53 -6.20 75.22
CA PHE A 7 -18.62 -5.55 74.26
C PHE A 7 -18.36 -6.53 73.11
N ARG A 8 -19.40 -6.76 72.30
CA ARG A 8 -19.29 -7.38 70.97
C ARG A 8 -20.09 -6.55 69.97
N ALA A 9 -19.51 -5.45 69.55
CA ALA A 9 -19.82 -4.78 68.30
C ALA A 9 -18.54 -4.07 67.85
N VAL A 10 -18.30 -4.00 66.55
CA VAL A 10 -17.10 -3.40 65.91
C VAL A 10 -15.86 -4.31 65.86
N ARG A 11 -15.94 -5.45 65.17
CA ARG A 11 -14.73 -6.06 64.56
C ARG A 11 -14.95 -6.92 63.31
N PHE A 12 -16.09 -6.75 62.61
CA PHE A 12 -16.41 -7.51 61.40
C PHE A 12 -16.79 -6.64 60.19
N LEU A 13 -16.23 -5.43 60.06
CA LEU A 13 -16.53 -4.56 58.91
C LEU A 13 -15.31 -3.91 58.24
N ILE A 14 -14.10 -4.44 58.44
CA ILE A 14 -12.87 -3.92 57.76
C ILE A 14 -12.10 -5.01 56.97
N VAL A 15 -12.43 -6.30 57.14
CA VAL A 15 -11.78 -7.38 56.35
C VAL A 15 -12.60 -7.75 55.10
N GLY A 16 -13.87 -7.35 55.01
CA GLY A 16 -14.73 -7.59 53.84
C GLY A 16 -14.65 -6.52 52.72
N LEU A 17 -14.02 -5.37 52.98
CA LEU A 17 -13.93 -4.24 52.03
C LEU A 17 -12.56 -4.10 51.36
N LEU A 18 -11.54 -4.83 51.82
CA LEU A 18 -10.23 -4.92 51.17
C LEU A 18 -10.11 -6.13 50.21
N ALA A 19 -11.03 -7.10 50.30
CA ALA A 19 -11.08 -8.24 49.39
C ALA A 19 -11.98 -8.01 48.15
N LEU A 20 -12.83 -6.96 48.15
CA LEU A 20 -13.61 -6.55 46.97
C LEU A 20 -13.00 -5.37 46.19
N ALA A 21 -11.91 -4.78 46.68
CA ALA A 21 -11.17 -3.71 45.97
C ALA A 21 -9.96 -4.22 45.17
N ALA A 22 -9.66 -5.52 45.22
CA ALA A 22 -8.56 -6.16 44.47
C ALA A 22 -9.04 -7.02 43.28
N ALA A 23 -10.33 -6.93 42.92
CA ALA A 23 -10.93 -7.66 41.80
C ALA A 23 -11.33 -6.77 40.61
N CYS A 24 -10.99 -5.48 40.61
CA CYS A 24 -10.72 -4.77 39.35
C CYS A 24 -9.33 -5.21 38.91
N ALA A 25 -9.25 -6.42 38.38
CA ALA A 25 -8.04 -6.88 37.71
C ALA A 25 -7.75 -5.87 36.60
N ALA A 26 -6.60 -5.19 36.73
CA ALA A 26 -5.92 -4.65 35.56
C ALA A 26 -5.98 -5.74 34.49
N ARG A 27 -6.51 -5.42 33.30
CA ARG A 27 -6.48 -6.33 32.16
C ARG A 27 -5.10 -6.98 32.13
N GLY A 28 -5.07 -8.31 32.10
CA GLY A 28 -3.81 -9.03 32.09
C GLY A 28 -2.91 -8.47 30.99
N ASP A 29 -1.63 -8.23 31.31
CA ASP A 29 -0.67 -7.79 30.31
C ASP A 29 -0.69 -8.79 29.14
N GLY A 30 -1.13 -8.34 27.95
CA GLY A 30 -1.16 -9.18 26.74
C GLY A 30 -2.54 -9.59 26.21
N VAL A 31 -3.66 -9.13 26.77
CA VAL A 31 -4.98 -9.33 26.15
C VAL A 31 -5.06 -8.60 24.80
N PRO A 32 -5.39 -9.27 23.69
CA PRO A 32 -5.45 -8.65 22.36
C PRO A 32 -6.60 -7.64 22.25
N GLY A 33 -6.45 -6.62 21.40
CA GLY A 33 -7.44 -5.56 21.21
C GLY A 33 -6.83 -4.20 20.90
N ILE A 34 -7.48 -3.12 21.37
CA ILE A 34 -7.13 -1.73 21.02
C ILE A 34 -5.68 -1.34 21.36
N GLU A 35 -5.09 -1.94 22.41
CA GLU A 35 -3.71 -1.66 22.80
C GLU A 35 -2.69 -2.03 21.73
N GLU A 36 -2.99 -3.00 20.86
CA GLU A 36 -2.07 -3.38 19.78
C GLU A 36 -1.88 -2.29 18.74
N LEU A 37 -2.76 -1.29 18.70
CA LEU A 37 -2.61 -0.11 17.85
C LEU A 37 -1.69 0.95 18.48
N CYS A 38 -1.35 0.88 19.76
CA CYS A 38 -0.60 1.93 20.46
C CYS A 38 0.59 1.46 21.32
N ARG A 39 0.69 0.16 21.61
CA ARG A 39 1.83 -0.49 22.28
C ARG A 39 2.86 -0.98 21.29
N LEU A 40 3.43 -0.05 20.51
CA LEU A 40 4.44 -0.39 19.51
C LEU A 40 5.74 -0.92 20.14
N ASP A 41 5.98 -0.65 21.43
CA ASP A 41 7.03 -1.26 22.24
C ASP A 41 6.93 -2.80 22.31
N ARG A 42 5.73 -3.34 22.07
CA ARG A 42 5.44 -4.78 22.04
C ARG A 42 5.46 -5.37 20.62
N LEU A 43 5.75 -4.61 19.57
CA LEU A 43 5.63 -5.08 18.19
C LEU A 43 6.55 -6.28 17.87
N ALA A 44 7.67 -6.41 18.58
CA ALA A 44 8.59 -7.54 18.47
C ALA A 44 8.13 -8.79 19.24
N MET A 45 7.17 -8.67 20.17
CA MET A 45 6.65 -9.82 20.92
C MET A 45 5.91 -10.77 20.00
N PHE A 46 6.15 -12.07 20.12
CA PHE A 46 5.39 -13.07 19.38
C PHE A 46 3.91 -12.95 19.69
N ARG A 47 3.09 -13.06 18.65
CA ARG A 47 1.64 -13.05 18.80
C ARG A 47 1.19 -14.38 19.41
N GLU A 48 0.23 -14.30 20.33
CA GLU A 48 -0.35 -15.47 20.98
C GLU A 48 -1.52 -16.08 20.19
N SER A 49 -1.90 -15.49 19.06
CA SER A 49 -2.93 -16.03 18.18
C SER A 49 -2.58 -17.46 17.74
N VAL A 50 -3.56 -18.34 17.77
CA VAL A 50 -3.44 -19.73 17.31
C VAL A 50 -3.81 -19.87 15.84
N HIS A 51 -4.57 -18.90 15.32
CA HIS A 51 -4.98 -18.84 13.93
C HIS A 51 -5.11 -17.37 13.49
N VAL A 52 -4.69 -17.08 12.26
CA VAL A 52 -4.89 -15.78 11.59
C VAL A 52 -5.47 -16.11 10.21
N ALA A 53 -6.55 -15.42 9.82
CA ALA A 53 -7.22 -15.67 8.55
C ALA A 53 -7.97 -14.44 8.04
N SER A 54 -8.51 -14.57 6.82
CA SER A 54 -9.40 -13.60 6.21
C SER A 54 -10.64 -14.29 5.65
N VAL A 55 -11.80 -13.64 5.81
CA VAL A 55 -12.97 -13.94 4.97
C VAL A 55 -13.10 -12.82 3.94
N SER A 56 -13.07 -13.18 2.67
CA SER A 56 -13.17 -12.25 1.54
C SER A 56 -14.15 -12.73 0.49
N SER A 57 -14.41 -11.86 -0.49
CA SER A 57 -15.29 -12.11 -1.62
C SER A 57 -14.61 -12.82 -2.81
N TYR A 58 -13.39 -13.34 -2.62
CA TYR A 58 -12.58 -13.96 -3.68
C TYR A 58 -13.30 -15.06 -4.46
N ASP A 59 -12.91 -15.22 -5.72
CA ASP A 59 -13.42 -16.23 -6.61
C ASP A 59 -12.88 -17.62 -6.26
N ARG A 60 -13.73 -18.43 -5.63
CA ARG A 60 -13.40 -19.80 -5.20
C ARG A 60 -13.17 -20.78 -6.37
N THR A 61 -13.40 -20.35 -7.61
CA THR A 61 -13.11 -21.16 -8.82
C THR A 61 -11.71 -20.92 -9.37
N GLY A 62 -10.98 -19.92 -8.86
CA GLY A 62 -9.71 -19.45 -9.42
C GLY A 62 -9.87 -18.51 -10.62
N GLY A 63 -11.09 -18.00 -10.84
CA GLY A 63 -11.37 -16.90 -11.77
C GLY A 63 -11.09 -15.52 -11.15
N ASN A 64 -11.73 -14.49 -11.69
CA ASN A 64 -11.55 -13.08 -11.26
C ASN A 64 -12.91 -12.42 -10.92
N ASN A 65 -13.86 -13.22 -10.41
CA ASN A 65 -15.18 -12.74 -9.97
C ASN A 65 -15.20 -12.42 -8.47
N ASP A 66 -14.23 -11.65 -7.99
CA ASP A 66 -13.94 -11.41 -6.56
C ASP A 66 -14.92 -10.45 -5.86
N GLY A 67 -16.03 -10.15 -6.53
CA GLY A 67 -17.06 -9.21 -6.06
C GLY A 67 -17.96 -8.67 -7.17
N PHE A 68 -17.54 -8.78 -8.44
CA PHE A 68 -18.26 -8.27 -9.61
C PHE A 68 -19.66 -8.84 -9.80
N GLY A 69 -19.87 -10.11 -9.48
CA GLY A 69 -21.15 -10.81 -9.57
C GLY A 69 -21.81 -11.03 -8.20
N GLY A 70 -21.07 -10.87 -7.10
CA GLY A 70 -21.55 -11.11 -5.73
C GLY A 70 -21.80 -12.59 -5.40
N GLN A 71 -21.43 -13.51 -6.29
CA GLN A 71 -21.63 -14.96 -6.13
C GLN A 71 -20.87 -15.51 -4.92
N PHE A 72 -19.66 -15.01 -4.69
CA PHE A 72 -18.75 -15.46 -3.64
C PHE A 72 -18.72 -14.53 -2.41
N SER A 73 -19.46 -13.41 -2.47
CA SER A 73 -19.45 -12.32 -1.51
C SER A 73 -20.31 -12.59 -0.25
N PHE A 74 -20.31 -13.82 0.25
CA PHE A 74 -20.91 -14.21 1.53
C PHE A 74 -20.48 -15.63 1.90
N VAL A 75 -20.59 -15.98 3.18
CA VAL A 75 -20.43 -17.36 3.68
C VAL A 75 -21.73 -18.15 3.51
N ARG A 76 -22.87 -17.53 3.83
CA ARG A 76 -24.21 -18.09 3.59
C ARG A 76 -25.29 -17.01 3.51
N LYS A 77 -26.47 -17.39 3.03
CA LYS A 77 -27.68 -16.55 3.07
C LYS A 77 -28.53 -16.91 4.29
N GLU A 78 -29.10 -15.90 4.93
CA GLU A 78 -30.12 -16.05 5.99
C GLU A 78 -31.33 -15.17 5.63
N PRO A 79 -32.53 -15.42 6.21
CA PRO A 79 -33.68 -14.55 5.97
C PRO A 79 -33.34 -13.07 6.23
N GLY A 80 -33.53 -12.23 5.20
CA GLY A 80 -33.31 -10.79 5.27
C GLY A 80 -31.87 -10.31 5.01
N GLY A 81 -30.94 -11.19 4.59
CA GLY A 81 -29.59 -10.74 4.22
C GLY A 81 -28.54 -11.85 4.05
N LEU A 82 -27.27 -11.44 4.20
CA LEU A 82 -26.10 -12.26 3.93
C LEU A 82 -25.19 -12.31 5.16
N VAL A 83 -24.70 -13.50 5.51
CA VAL A 83 -23.65 -13.66 6.53
C VAL A 83 -22.31 -13.54 5.83
N LEU A 84 -21.53 -12.53 6.21
CA LEU A 84 -20.22 -12.24 5.63
C LEU A 84 -19.09 -12.95 6.38
N ALA A 85 -19.26 -13.19 7.68
CA ALA A 85 -18.36 -14.00 8.50
C ALA A 85 -19.14 -14.63 9.66
N ASP A 86 -18.75 -15.83 10.05
CA ASP A 86 -19.26 -16.53 11.23
C ASP A 86 -18.07 -17.18 11.94
N LEU A 87 -17.57 -16.48 12.96
CA LEU A 87 -16.28 -16.75 13.57
C LEU A 87 -16.49 -17.40 14.94
N GLU A 88 -15.75 -18.47 15.22
CA GLU A 88 -15.84 -19.23 16.48
C GLU A 88 -14.55 -19.13 17.31
N GLY A 89 -14.72 -19.30 18.63
CA GLY A 89 -13.66 -19.19 19.63
C GLY A 89 -13.39 -17.74 20.07
N PRO A 90 -12.53 -17.54 21.08
CA PRO A 90 -12.06 -16.21 21.46
C PRO A 90 -11.25 -15.60 20.31
N GLY A 91 -11.58 -14.40 19.86
CA GLY A 91 -10.93 -13.81 18.69
C GLY A 91 -11.09 -12.30 18.60
N VAL A 92 -10.46 -11.73 17.57
CA VAL A 92 -10.52 -10.30 17.26
C VAL A 92 -10.57 -10.12 15.75
N ILE A 93 -11.57 -9.36 15.25
CA ILE A 93 -11.52 -8.80 13.90
C ILE A 93 -10.64 -7.55 13.94
N TYR A 94 -9.59 -7.50 13.13
CA TYR A 94 -8.61 -6.40 13.14
C TYR A 94 -8.75 -5.45 11.96
N ARG A 95 -9.24 -5.95 10.83
CA ARG A 95 -9.41 -5.15 9.63
C ARG A 95 -10.69 -5.53 8.91
N ILE A 96 -11.43 -4.51 8.49
CA ILE A 96 -12.51 -4.63 7.52
C ILE A 96 -12.19 -3.67 6.38
N TRP A 97 -12.27 -4.15 5.14
CA TRP A 97 -12.02 -3.34 3.95
C TRP A 97 -13.07 -3.58 2.85
N THR A 98 -13.31 -2.56 2.04
CA THR A 98 -14.10 -2.63 0.79
C THR A 98 -13.77 -1.45 -0.14
N PRO A 99 -13.89 -1.59 -1.47
CA PRO A 99 -13.92 -0.51 -2.44
C PRO A 99 -15.37 -0.09 -2.81
N THR A 100 -16.37 -0.79 -2.28
CA THR A 100 -17.80 -0.66 -2.63
C THR A 100 -18.67 -0.54 -1.38
N PRO A 101 -18.44 0.43 -0.48
CA PRO A 101 -19.31 0.62 0.67
C PRO A 101 -20.72 1.03 0.21
N THR A 102 -21.74 0.43 0.81
CA THR A 102 -23.16 0.71 0.55
C THR A 102 -23.83 1.38 1.75
N ASN A 103 -25.11 1.71 1.61
CA ASN A 103 -25.92 2.22 2.72
C ASN A 103 -26.74 1.10 3.41
N ASP A 104 -26.51 -0.15 3.03
CA ASP A 104 -27.13 -1.31 3.67
C ASP A 104 -26.67 -1.43 5.12
N VAL A 105 -27.50 -2.04 5.95
CA VAL A 105 -27.25 -2.17 7.38
C VAL A 105 -26.38 -3.39 7.64
N MET A 106 -25.21 -3.17 8.22
CA MET A 106 -24.30 -4.20 8.71
C MET A 106 -24.49 -4.38 10.21
N GLU A 107 -24.51 -5.63 10.65
CA GLU A 107 -24.86 -6.09 11.98
C GLU A 107 -23.77 -7.01 12.51
N PHE A 108 -23.39 -6.80 13.77
CA PHE A 108 -22.41 -7.65 14.48
C PHE A 108 -23.09 -8.25 15.70
N TYR A 109 -23.09 -9.58 15.75
CA TYR A 109 -23.63 -10.38 16.86
C TYR A 109 -22.45 -11.01 17.58
N PHE A 110 -22.35 -10.82 18.90
CA PHE A 110 -21.25 -11.35 19.70
C PHE A 110 -21.75 -12.51 20.55
N ASP A 111 -20.94 -13.55 20.71
CA ASP A 111 -21.14 -14.65 21.65
C ASP A 111 -22.51 -15.35 21.58
N GLY A 112 -23.08 -15.44 20.38
CA GLY A 112 -24.40 -16.06 20.15
C GLY A 112 -25.60 -15.19 20.56
N GLU A 113 -25.42 -13.88 20.72
CA GLU A 113 -26.52 -12.93 20.92
C GLU A 113 -27.63 -13.07 19.86
N SER A 114 -28.88 -12.96 20.29
CA SER A 114 -30.04 -12.97 19.39
C SER A 114 -30.29 -11.62 18.70
N GLU A 115 -29.80 -10.53 19.28
CA GLU A 115 -29.89 -9.17 18.74
C GLU A 115 -28.49 -8.62 18.45
N PRO A 116 -28.32 -7.81 17.38
CA PRO A 116 -27.00 -7.30 17.05
C PRO A 116 -26.58 -6.23 18.04
N ARG A 117 -25.37 -6.37 18.59
CA ARG A 117 -24.78 -5.37 19.48
C ARG A 117 -24.34 -4.11 18.76
N ILE A 118 -23.94 -4.24 17.49
CA ILE A 118 -23.64 -3.13 16.60
C ILE A 118 -24.56 -3.22 15.39
N ARG A 119 -25.24 -2.12 15.08
CA ARG A 119 -26.02 -1.94 13.86
C ARG A 119 -25.62 -0.60 13.24
N VAL A 120 -25.06 -0.64 12.04
CA VAL A 120 -24.48 0.54 11.39
C VAL A 120 -24.60 0.41 9.88
N LYS A 121 -24.75 1.51 9.14
CA LYS A 121 -24.66 1.43 7.68
C LYS A 121 -23.25 1.01 7.29
N PHE A 122 -23.12 0.16 6.28
CA PHE A 122 -21.82 -0.37 5.87
C PHE A 122 -20.81 0.75 5.60
N ARG A 123 -21.22 1.83 4.90
CA ARG A 123 -20.39 3.02 4.69
C ARG A 123 -19.96 3.73 5.97
N GLU A 124 -20.82 3.83 6.98
CA GLU A 124 -20.56 4.58 8.21
C GLU A 124 -19.46 3.96 9.08
N LEU A 125 -19.13 2.67 8.88
CA LEU A 125 -17.96 2.01 9.48
C LEU A 125 -16.63 2.73 9.18
N PHE A 126 -16.55 3.41 8.04
CA PHE A 126 -15.30 3.96 7.50
C PHE A 126 -15.22 5.49 7.59
N MET A 127 -16.34 6.14 7.93
CA MET A 127 -16.48 7.59 7.79
C MET A 127 -15.96 8.38 9.00
N GLY A 128 -15.82 7.75 10.17
CA GLY A 128 -15.52 8.48 11.40
C GLY A 128 -16.76 9.10 12.07
N THR A 129 -17.97 8.78 11.58
CA THR A 129 -19.23 9.39 12.04
C THR A 129 -19.91 8.59 13.15
N HIS A 130 -19.59 7.31 13.27
CA HIS A 130 -20.09 6.46 14.34
C HIS A 130 -19.12 6.47 15.53
N PRO A 131 -19.58 6.61 16.79
CA PRO A 131 -18.70 6.78 17.96
C PRO A 131 -17.80 5.59 18.26
N ALA A 132 -18.16 4.39 17.77
CA ALA A 132 -17.33 3.20 17.87
C ALA A 132 -16.21 3.14 16.81
N PHE A 133 -16.33 3.92 15.73
CA PHE A 133 -15.50 3.84 14.53
C PHE A 133 -14.92 5.20 14.19
N GLU A 134 -13.94 5.64 14.97
CA GLU A 134 -13.41 7.00 14.93
C GLU A 134 -12.19 7.14 14.00
N ARG A 135 -12.08 8.29 13.34
CA ARG A 135 -10.85 8.68 12.64
C ARG A 135 -9.74 9.02 13.64
N PRO A 136 -8.46 8.75 13.33
CA PRO A 136 -7.95 8.16 12.08
C PRO A 136 -7.84 6.61 12.08
N LEU A 137 -8.50 5.90 13.00
CA LEU A 137 -8.47 4.42 13.05
C LEU A 137 -9.30 3.80 11.91
N VAL A 138 -10.25 4.57 11.37
CA VAL A 138 -10.97 4.26 10.14
C VAL A 138 -10.66 5.31 9.08
N GLY A 139 -10.78 4.96 7.81
CA GLY A 139 -10.49 5.88 6.73
C GLY A 139 -10.89 5.39 5.35
N PHE A 140 -10.60 6.23 4.38
CA PHE A 140 -10.82 5.95 2.97
C PHE A 140 -9.90 6.82 2.10
N GLY A 141 -9.73 6.38 0.87
CA GLY A 141 -8.96 7.07 -0.16
C GLY A 141 -8.35 6.04 -1.12
N ALA A 142 -7.75 6.53 -2.21
CA ALA A 142 -7.18 5.65 -3.23
C ALA A 142 -8.17 4.58 -3.75
N GLY A 143 -9.47 4.91 -3.76
CA GLY A 143 -10.57 4.02 -4.15
C GLY A 143 -11.08 3.04 -3.09
N GLY A 144 -10.38 2.88 -1.96
CA GLY A 144 -10.75 1.94 -0.89
C GLY A 144 -11.23 2.59 0.40
N PHE A 145 -11.83 1.76 1.26
CA PHE A 145 -12.34 2.09 2.59
C PHE A 145 -11.86 1.03 3.57
N TYR A 146 -11.36 1.44 4.74
CA TYR A 146 -10.75 0.54 5.71
C TYR A 146 -11.11 0.93 7.15
N CYS A 147 -11.22 -0.09 8.00
CA CYS A 147 -11.43 0.03 9.44
C CYS A 147 -10.38 -0.81 10.16
N TYR A 148 -9.57 -0.18 11.02
CA TYR A 148 -8.60 -0.87 11.90
C TYR A 148 -9.06 -0.96 13.35
N VAL A 149 -10.31 -0.59 13.66
CA VAL A 149 -10.84 -0.69 15.02
C VAL A 149 -10.97 -2.18 15.39
N PRO A 150 -10.26 -2.67 16.42
CA PRO A 150 -10.36 -4.08 16.79
C PRO A 150 -11.72 -4.40 17.39
N LEU A 151 -12.36 -5.46 16.90
CA LEU A 151 -13.63 -5.99 17.41
C LEU A 151 -13.37 -7.34 18.09
N PRO A 152 -12.98 -7.37 19.38
CA PRO A 152 -12.81 -8.60 20.13
C PRO A 152 -14.16 -9.30 20.37
N TYR A 153 -14.12 -10.62 20.45
CA TYR A 153 -15.23 -11.50 20.82
C TYR A 153 -14.73 -12.64 21.69
N ALA A 154 -15.46 -12.97 22.75
CA ALA A 154 -15.05 -13.95 23.76
C ALA A 154 -15.32 -15.39 23.31
N LYS A 155 -16.38 -15.62 22.53
CA LYS A 155 -16.84 -16.94 22.10
C LYS A 155 -17.11 -17.02 20.61
N SER A 156 -17.73 -16.00 20.03
CA SER A 156 -18.04 -15.96 18.59
C SER A 156 -18.38 -14.57 18.09
N CYS A 157 -18.24 -14.34 16.78
CA CYS A 157 -18.75 -13.15 16.12
C CYS A 157 -19.38 -13.49 14.77
N LYS A 158 -20.68 -13.18 14.61
CA LYS A 158 -21.35 -13.23 13.31
C LYS A 158 -21.45 -11.83 12.74
N VAL A 159 -20.97 -11.67 11.51
CA VAL A 159 -21.06 -10.45 10.72
C VAL A 159 -22.11 -10.63 9.64
N PHE A 160 -23.17 -9.83 9.69
CA PHE A 160 -24.33 -9.95 8.82
C PHE A 160 -24.61 -8.62 8.10
N ILE A 161 -25.06 -8.66 6.85
CA ILE A 161 -25.48 -7.47 6.11
C ILE A 161 -26.89 -7.66 5.55
N ARG A 162 -27.75 -6.67 5.79
CA ARG A 162 -29.13 -6.59 5.27
C ARG A 162 -29.12 -6.10 3.83
N ALA A 163 -28.68 -6.95 2.92
CA ALA A 163 -28.63 -6.67 1.49
C ALA A 163 -29.01 -7.93 0.70
N GLU A 164 -29.59 -7.74 -0.49
CA GLU A 164 -29.79 -8.85 -1.44
C GLU A 164 -28.46 -9.31 -2.07
N ARG A 165 -27.49 -8.39 -2.13
CA ARG A 165 -26.22 -8.58 -2.80
C ARG A 165 -25.12 -7.80 -2.10
N MET A 166 -23.96 -8.44 -1.97
CA MET A 166 -22.71 -7.83 -1.54
C MET A 166 -21.68 -7.91 -2.68
N GLN A 167 -20.80 -6.93 -2.77
CA GLN A 167 -19.67 -6.94 -3.71
C GLN A 167 -18.36 -7.25 -2.96
N PHE A 168 -17.32 -6.46 -3.17
CA PHE A 168 -15.98 -6.72 -2.67
C PHE A 168 -15.89 -6.46 -1.16
N TYR A 169 -15.30 -7.39 -0.42
CA TYR A 169 -14.93 -7.17 0.98
C TYR A 169 -13.79 -8.08 1.43
N GLN A 170 -13.10 -7.65 2.48
CA GLN A 170 -12.15 -8.46 3.23
C GLN A 170 -12.34 -8.19 4.74
N ILE A 171 -12.40 -9.27 5.54
CA ILE A 171 -12.46 -9.24 7.01
C ILE A 171 -11.31 -10.08 7.55
N ASN A 172 -10.24 -9.43 8.02
CA ASN A 172 -9.10 -10.11 8.64
C ASN A 172 -9.33 -10.25 10.15
N TYR A 173 -9.07 -11.45 10.67
CA TYR A 173 -9.24 -11.78 12.08
C TYR A 173 -8.15 -12.72 12.59
N ALA A 174 -8.03 -12.79 13.92
CA ALA A 174 -7.23 -13.81 14.58
C ALA A 174 -8.03 -14.48 15.71
N THR A 175 -7.78 -15.78 15.92
CA THR A 175 -8.33 -16.58 17.02
C THR A 175 -7.23 -16.85 18.04
N TYR A 176 -7.60 -16.87 19.32
CA TYR A 176 -6.70 -16.99 20.47
C TYR A 176 -7.08 -18.19 21.34
N PRO A 177 -6.16 -18.69 22.19
CA PRO A 177 -6.48 -19.72 23.16
C PRO A 177 -7.58 -19.30 24.14
N ASP A 178 -8.34 -20.27 24.64
CA ASP A 178 -9.25 -20.08 25.75
C ASP A 178 -8.52 -19.55 27.01
N GLY A 179 -9.23 -18.78 27.83
CA GLY A 179 -8.68 -18.26 29.09
C GLY A 179 -7.79 -17.02 28.95
N MET A 180 -7.62 -16.47 27.74
CA MET A 180 -6.92 -15.20 27.48
C MET A 180 -7.63 -13.95 28.03
N GLY A 181 -8.84 -14.09 28.59
CA GLY A 181 -9.59 -12.96 29.13
C GLY A 181 -10.08 -11.96 28.07
N ILE A 182 -10.28 -12.42 26.83
CA ILE A 182 -10.87 -11.59 25.77
C ILE A 182 -12.33 -11.30 26.13
N GLU A 183 -12.67 -10.02 26.16
CA GLU A 183 -14.03 -9.53 26.36
C GLU A 183 -14.60 -9.05 25.03
N SER A 184 -15.85 -9.42 24.76
CA SER A 184 -16.54 -8.99 23.54
C SER A 184 -16.73 -7.49 23.46
N PHE A 185 -16.60 -6.96 22.26
CA PHE A 185 -16.65 -5.54 21.96
C PHE A 185 -17.90 -4.85 22.53
N THR A 186 -17.73 -3.59 22.92
CA THR A 186 -18.81 -2.69 23.36
C THR A 186 -18.73 -1.37 22.61
N ALA A 187 -19.87 -0.86 22.14
CA ALA A 187 -19.96 0.48 21.54
C ALA A 187 -19.82 1.61 22.58
N LYS A 188 -19.90 1.29 23.87
CA LYS A 188 -19.69 2.21 24.99
C LYS A 188 -18.43 1.76 25.74
N PRO A 189 -17.24 2.28 25.38
CA PRO A 189 -16.00 1.88 26.02
C PRO A 189 -15.96 2.32 27.49
N SER A 190 -15.28 1.54 28.33
CA SER A 190 -14.90 1.97 29.69
C SER A 190 -13.94 3.17 29.64
N ALA A 191 -13.71 3.84 30.77
CA ALA A 191 -12.76 4.94 30.85
C ALA A 191 -11.33 4.53 30.43
N GLU A 192 -10.91 3.31 30.81
CA GLU A 192 -9.62 2.74 30.41
C GLU A 192 -9.55 2.46 28.91
N GLN A 193 -10.59 1.82 28.35
CA GLN A 193 -10.68 1.56 26.91
C GLN A 193 -10.66 2.87 26.11
N ARG A 194 -11.39 3.90 26.57
CA ARG A 194 -11.39 5.23 25.96
C ARG A 194 -10.00 5.85 25.95
N ALA A 195 -9.24 5.73 27.05
CA ALA A 195 -7.87 6.24 27.12
C ALA A 195 -6.95 5.53 26.10
N GLN A 196 -7.10 4.21 25.92
CA GLN A 196 -6.33 3.48 24.91
C GLN A 196 -6.74 3.85 23.48
N ILE A 197 -8.03 4.07 23.21
CA ILE A 197 -8.50 4.56 21.90
C ILE A 197 -7.88 5.94 21.61
N GLU A 198 -7.90 6.87 22.57
CA GLU A 198 -7.27 8.19 22.38
C GLU A 198 -5.76 8.12 22.15
N LYS A 199 -5.07 7.22 22.87
CA LYS A 199 -3.64 6.96 22.65
C LYS A 199 -3.37 6.45 21.23
N ALA A 200 -4.17 5.48 20.76
CA ALA A 200 -4.07 4.96 19.40
C ALA A 200 -4.36 6.04 18.34
N ARG A 201 -5.40 6.85 18.53
CA ARG A 201 -5.74 7.97 17.63
C ARG A 201 -4.63 9.01 17.55
N THR A 202 -4.05 9.38 18.69
CA THR A 202 -2.94 10.32 18.77
C THR A 202 -1.71 9.79 18.03
N LEU A 203 -1.39 8.51 18.21
CA LEU A 203 -0.30 7.84 17.51
C LEU A 203 -0.55 7.78 15.99
N PHE A 204 -1.75 7.37 15.56
CA PHE A 204 -2.08 7.29 14.13
C PHE A 204 -2.04 8.66 13.45
N ALA A 205 -2.41 9.73 14.17
CA ALA A 205 -2.25 11.10 13.69
C ALA A 205 -0.78 11.59 13.63
N SER A 206 0.17 10.76 14.06
CA SER A 206 1.60 11.09 14.15
C SER A 206 2.47 10.49 13.04
N ALA A 207 1.87 9.98 11.96
CA ALA A 207 2.62 9.50 10.80
C ALA A 207 3.61 10.56 10.27
N GLY A 208 4.87 10.17 10.11
CA GLY A 208 5.98 11.06 9.73
C GLY A 208 6.50 11.98 10.83
N ARG A 209 6.07 11.83 12.09
CA ARG A 209 6.67 12.51 13.26
C ARG A 209 7.55 11.54 14.05
N ASP A 210 8.25 12.07 15.04
CA ASP A 210 8.93 11.25 16.05
C ASP A 210 7.92 10.50 16.92
N ILE A 211 7.86 9.18 16.76
CA ILE A 211 7.03 8.28 17.58
C ILE A 211 7.86 7.40 18.50
N SER A 212 9.15 7.72 18.71
CA SER A 212 10.08 6.90 19.49
C SER A 212 9.61 6.60 20.92
N ALA A 213 8.81 7.50 21.51
CA ALA A 213 8.18 7.29 22.82
C ALA A 213 7.16 6.14 22.85
N TYR A 214 6.57 5.75 21.72
CA TYR A 214 5.59 4.65 21.63
C TYR A 214 6.25 3.29 21.38
N VAL A 215 7.49 3.28 20.89
CA VAL A 215 8.29 2.08 20.59
C VAL A 215 9.35 1.80 21.64
N CYS A 216 9.68 2.79 22.47
CA CYS A 216 10.54 2.63 23.63
C CYS A 216 9.80 1.88 24.74
N PRO A 217 10.39 0.82 25.33
CA PRO A 217 9.84 0.19 26.52
C PRO A 217 9.60 1.20 27.65
N GLU A 218 8.53 0.98 28.40
CA GLU A 218 8.15 1.84 29.53
C GLU A 218 9.28 1.97 30.55
N GLY A 219 9.55 3.21 31.00
CA GLY A 219 10.62 3.53 31.94
C GLY A 219 12.04 3.49 31.37
N ALA A 220 12.23 3.04 30.13
CA ALA A 220 13.56 3.01 29.50
C ALA A 220 13.94 4.38 28.91
N LYS A 221 15.26 4.62 28.81
CA LYS A 221 15.82 5.85 28.24
C LYS A 221 16.42 5.58 26.86
N ILE A 222 16.10 6.47 25.91
CA ILE A 222 16.68 6.47 24.57
C ILE A 222 18.04 7.17 24.59
N GLU A 223 19.06 6.46 24.13
CA GLU A 223 20.37 6.97 23.75
C GLU A 223 20.36 7.32 22.26
N ARG A 224 20.88 8.51 21.89
CA ARG A 224 20.92 8.98 20.50
C ARG A 224 22.35 8.93 20.01
N GLU A 225 22.60 8.06 19.04
CA GLU A 225 23.90 7.96 18.38
C GLU A 225 23.83 8.60 17.00
N THR A 226 24.78 9.47 16.68
CA THR A 226 24.81 10.17 15.40
C THR A 226 26.14 9.96 14.69
N ALA A 227 26.08 9.76 13.39
CA ALA A 227 27.25 9.64 12.53
C ALA A 227 27.03 10.44 11.25
N LYS A 228 28.00 11.27 10.88
CA LYS A 228 28.04 11.90 9.56
C LYS A 228 29.11 11.19 8.73
N VAL A 229 28.68 10.59 7.63
CA VAL A 229 29.54 9.78 6.78
C VAL A 229 29.52 10.28 5.35
N THR A 230 30.60 10.01 4.62
CA THR A 230 30.67 10.19 3.17
C THR A 230 30.86 8.81 2.55
N LEU A 231 29.90 8.39 1.74
CA LEU A 231 29.90 7.08 1.10
C LEU A 231 30.86 7.10 -0.09
N LYS A 232 31.71 6.08 -0.16
CA LYS A 232 32.65 5.86 -1.27
C LYS A 232 32.26 4.60 -2.02
N ALA A 233 32.28 4.67 -3.34
CA ALA A 233 31.94 3.54 -4.20
C ALA A 233 32.75 2.28 -3.83
N GLY A 234 32.06 1.14 -3.75
CA GLY A 234 32.64 -0.16 -3.40
C GLY A 234 32.91 -0.36 -1.90
N GLN A 235 32.59 0.60 -1.03
CA GLN A 235 32.88 0.53 0.40
C GLN A 235 31.62 0.41 1.27
N ALA A 236 31.71 -0.42 2.32
CA ALA A 236 30.76 -0.42 3.42
C ALA A 236 31.20 0.61 4.46
N THR A 237 30.28 1.46 4.90
CA THR A 237 30.53 2.45 5.95
C THR A 237 29.59 2.22 7.11
N THR A 238 30.14 1.90 8.28
CA THR A 238 29.38 1.73 9.52
C THR A 238 28.84 3.07 10.00
N VAL A 239 27.54 3.13 10.24
CA VAL A 239 26.84 4.32 10.77
C VAL A 239 26.40 4.13 12.22
N PHE A 240 26.37 2.89 12.71
CA PHE A 240 26.11 2.56 14.11
C PHE A 240 26.70 1.19 14.44
N GLY A 241 27.26 1.06 15.64
CA GLY A 241 27.80 -0.19 16.16
C GLY A 241 27.75 -0.20 17.69
N VAL A 242 27.29 -1.29 18.27
CA VAL A 242 27.24 -1.48 19.73
C VAL A 242 27.51 -2.94 20.07
N ASP A 243 28.36 -3.18 21.07
CA ASP A 243 28.74 -4.50 21.55
C ASP A 243 28.19 -4.76 22.97
N ARG A 244 26.90 -4.47 23.14
CA ARG A 244 26.14 -4.79 24.35
C ARG A 244 24.67 -5.04 23.99
N PRO A 245 23.94 -5.85 24.77
CA PRO A 245 22.54 -6.14 24.52
C PRO A 245 21.67 -4.88 24.50
N GLY A 246 20.62 -4.88 23.68
CA GLY A 246 19.67 -3.78 23.65
C GLY A 246 18.68 -3.88 22.49
N ARG A 247 18.10 -2.72 22.13
CA ARG A 247 17.21 -2.61 20.98
C ARG A 247 17.36 -1.26 20.30
N ILE A 248 17.24 -1.26 18.98
CA ILE A 248 17.10 -0.03 18.20
C ILE A 248 15.60 0.28 18.10
N VAL A 249 15.21 1.52 18.38
CA VAL A 249 13.81 1.99 18.31
C VAL A 249 13.62 3.09 17.27
N GLY A 250 14.67 3.40 16.50
CA GLY A 250 14.63 4.40 15.46
C GLY A 250 15.90 4.41 14.62
N ILE A 251 15.75 4.50 13.31
CA ILE A 251 16.81 4.79 12.35
C ILE A 251 16.36 5.99 11.53
N ARG A 252 17.20 7.02 11.44
CA ARG A 252 16.95 8.22 10.63
C ARG A 252 18.14 8.53 9.76
N LEU A 253 17.92 8.71 8.46
CA LEU A 253 18.95 9.07 7.50
C LEU A 253 18.56 10.38 6.78
N SER A 254 19.46 11.35 6.77
CA SER A 254 19.29 12.64 6.09
C SER A 254 20.55 13.05 5.32
N PRO A 255 20.44 13.95 4.32
CA PRO A 255 19.20 14.38 3.69
C PRO A 255 18.56 13.22 2.90
N ALA A 256 17.23 13.23 2.72
CA ALA A 256 16.53 12.16 2.01
C ALA A 256 17.04 11.99 0.57
N GLU A 257 17.38 13.11 -0.05
CA GLU A 257 17.97 13.26 -1.37
C GLU A 257 19.26 12.45 -1.55
N ALA A 258 19.96 12.09 -0.46
CA ALA A 258 21.12 11.21 -0.50
C ALA A 258 20.80 9.82 -1.07
N LEU A 259 19.55 9.34 -0.89
CA LEU A 259 19.10 8.03 -1.34
C LEU A 259 18.29 8.08 -2.64
N VAL A 260 18.07 9.27 -3.20
CA VAL A 260 17.37 9.45 -4.48
C VAL A 260 18.20 8.87 -5.62
N GLY A 261 17.52 8.19 -6.54
CA GLY A 261 18.11 7.69 -7.77
C GLY A 261 17.61 6.32 -8.20
N LYS A 262 17.52 6.15 -9.52
CA LYS A 262 17.11 4.91 -10.19
C LYS A 262 18.12 3.76 -10.06
N GLY A 263 19.32 4.05 -9.55
CA GLY A 263 20.42 3.11 -9.46
C GLY A 263 20.26 2.04 -8.39
N ARG A 264 19.49 2.32 -7.32
CA ARG A 264 19.44 1.46 -6.10
C ARG A 264 20.85 1.12 -5.59
N ASP A 265 21.75 2.08 -5.68
CA ASP A 265 23.21 1.95 -5.56
C ASP A 265 23.74 2.16 -4.13
N ILE A 266 22.87 2.50 -3.18
CA ILE A 266 23.17 2.50 -1.74
C ILE A 266 22.33 1.40 -1.08
N VAL A 267 22.99 0.49 -0.38
CA VAL A 267 22.38 -0.66 0.30
C VAL A 267 22.46 -0.46 1.81
N LEU A 268 21.32 -0.56 2.48
CA LEU A 268 21.24 -0.63 3.94
C LEU A 268 21.48 -2.07 4.39
N ARG A 269 22.45 -2.24 5.30
CA ARG A 269 22.74 -3.52 5.95
C ARG A 269 22.66 -3.36 7.46
N ALA A 270 21.95 -4.25 8.14
CA ALA A 270 22.00 -4.34 9.60
C ALA A 270 22.26 -5.78 10.05
N TYR A 271 23.05 -5.97 11.10
CA TYR A 271 23.48 -7.26 11.61
C TYR A 271 23.19 -7.34 13.10
N TRP A 272 22.69 -8.49 13.55
CA TRP A 272 22.40 -8.77 14.95
C TRP A 272 23.36 -9.85 15.46
N ASP A 273 23.90 -9.66 16.66
CA ASP A 273 24.60 -10.65 17.49
C ASP A 273 25.78 -11.34 16.80
N GLY A 274 26.52 -10.58 15.98
CA GLY A 274 27.69 -11.06 15.25
C GLY A 274 27.38 -11.98 14.08
N ASP A 275 26.11 -12.10 13.64
CA ASP A 275 25.78 -12.87 12.45
C ASP A 275 26.49 -12.27 11.21
N SER A 276 27.21 -13.13 10.48
CA SER A 276 27.90 -12.77 9.24
C SER A 276 26.95 -12.32 8.13
N ARG A 277 25.69 -12.74 8.18
CA ARG A 277 24.67 -12.34 7.21
C ARG A 277 23.82 -11.20 7.76
N PRO A 278 23.50 -10.18 6.95
CA PRO A 278 22.62 -9.10 7.40
C PRO A 278 21.21 -9.61 7.69
N ALA A 279 20.53 -9.03 8.67
CA ALA A 279 19.10 -9.23 8.94
C ALA A 279 18.23 -8.20 8.21
N ILE A 280 18.77 -6.99 7.97
CA ILE A 280 18.22 -6.02 7.03
C ILE A 280 19.12 -6.01 5.81
N LEU A 281 18.59 -6.33 4.64
CA LEU A 281 19.33 -6.27 3.38
C LEU A 281 18.42 -5.73 2.28
N SER A 282 18.59 -4.45 1.95
CA SER A 282 17.75 -3.76 0.97
C SER A 282 18.50 -2.58 0.35
N PRO A 283 18.23 -2.21 -0.91
CA PRO A 283 18.44 -0.83 -1.36
C PRO A 283 17.85 0.13 -0.32
N ALA A 284 18.63 1.12 0.09
CA ALA A 284 18.29 1.98 1.21
C ALA A 284 17.01 2.78 0.93
N GLY A 285 16.85 3.34 -0.28
CA GLY A 285 15.62 4.02 -0.68
C GLY A 285 14.39 3.10 -0.61
N ASP A 286 14.46 1.90 -1.19
CA ASP A 286 13.36 0.92 -1.15
C ASP A 286 12.99 0.53 0.30
N PHE A 287 13.96 0.43 1.22
CA PHE A 287 13.70 0.18 2.65
C PHE A 287 12.81 1.27 3.29
N PHE A 288 12.99 2.52 2.89
CA PHE A 288 12.19 3.65 3.36
C PHE A 288 10.96 3.92 2.49
N GLY A 289 10.59 3.01 1.59
CA GLY A 289 9.37 3.10 0.79
C GLY A 289 9.47 4.07 -0.38
N TYR A 290 10.61 4.09 -1.08
CA TYR A 290 10.78 4.83 -2.35
C TYR A 290 10.08 4.09 -3.49
N ALA A 291 9.63 4.85 -4.49
CA ALA A 291 9.07 4.34 -5.73
C ALA A 291 9.95 4.75 -6.89
N TRP A 292 10.59 3.79 -7.55
CA TRP A 292 11.49 3.98 -8.69
C TRP A 292 12.55 5.06 -8.49
N GLY A 293 13.11 5.15 -7.28
CA GLY A 293 14.21 6.05 -6.95
C GLY A 293 13.79 7.36 -6.29
N GLU A 294 12.49 7.58 -6.03
CA GLU A 294 11.98 8.79 -5.37
C GLU A 294 11.24 8.49 -4.06
N PRO A 295 11.33 9.34 -3.02
CA PRO A 295 10.55 9.20 -1.80
C PRO A 295 9.05 9.10 -2.13
N ALA A 296 8.35 8.10 -1.57
CA ALA A 296 6.95 7.84 -1.92
C ALA A 296 6.03 7.53 -0.73
N THR A 297 6.59 7.35 0.47
CA THR A 297 5.86 6.87 1.64
C THR A 297 6.02 7.82 2.82
N LYS A 298 4.91 8.12 3.51
CA LYS A 298 4.87 8.75 4.84
C LYS A 298 3.91 7.95 5.74
N SER A 299 4.34 6.78 6.20
CA SER A 299 3.54 5.89 7.06
C SER A 299 3.82 6.11 8.55
N LEU A 300 3.20 5.31 9.43
CA LEU A 300 3.45 5.35 10.85
C LEU A 300 4.89 4.96 11.22
N LEU A 301 5.36 3.81 10.73
CA LEU A 301 6.61 3.19 11.19
C LEU A 301 7.77 3.39 10.21
N LEU A 302 7.52 3.68 8.93
CA LEU A 302 8.58 3.91 7.95
C LEU A 302 8.19 4.95 6.90
N GLY A 303 9.16 5.66 6.35
CA GLY A 303 8.91 6.58 5.24
C GLY A 303 9.93 7.71 5.15
N THR A 304 9.52 8.79 4.49
CA THR A 304 10.27 10.03 4.37
C THR A 304 9.37 11.21 4.77
N ALA A 305 9.86 12.05 5.67
CA ALA A 305 9.19 13.29 6.07
C ALA A 305 10.25 14.37 6.35
N ASP A 306 9.97 15.59 5.92
CA ASP A 306 10.80 16.78 6.22
C ASP A 306 12.30 16.57 5.89
N GLY A 307 12.60 15.91 4.76
CA GLY A 307 13.97 15.63 4.32
C GLY A 307 14.68 14.51 5.08
N VAL A 308 13.96 13.73 5.91
CA VAL A 308 14.50 12.63 6.71
C VAL A 308 13.81 11.32 6.34
N ASN A 309 14.60 10.30 5.99
CA ASN A 309 14.14 8.92 5.91
C ASN A 309 14.10 8.32 7.32
N TYR A 310 12.97 7.74 7.74
CA TYR A 310 12.79 7.22 9.09
C TYR A 310 12.27 5.77 9.11
N CYS A 311 12.67 5.01 10.12
CA CYS A 311 12.12 3.72 10.49
C CYS A 311 12.06 3.60 12.01
N TYR A 312 10.90 3.23 12.56
CA TYR A 312 10.62 3.09 13.99
C TYR A 312 10.22 1.66 14.41
N PHE A 313 10.36 0.66 13.53
CA PHE A 313 10.23 -0.73 13.96
C PHE A 313 11.23 -1.02 15.10
N PRO A 314 10.81 -1.53 16.26
CA PRO A 314 11.74 -1.91 17.31
C PRO A 314 12.55 -3.14 16.89
N MET A 315 13.88 -3.09 17.05
CA MET A 315 14.80 -4.14 16.61
C MET A 315 15.61 -4.62 17.82
N PRO A 316 15.07 -5.56 18.63
CA PRO A 316 15.78 -6.08 19.78
C PRO A 316 16.82 -7.14 19.40
N PHE A 317 17.93 -7.17 20.12
CA PHE A 317 19.06 -8.08 19.92
C PHE A 317 19.70 -8.50 21.26
N ASP A 318 20.48 -9.57 21.26
CA ASP A 318 20.92 -10.27 22.47
C ASP A 318 22.33 -9.88 22.94
N LYS A 319 23.20 -9.43 22.03
CA LYS A 319 24.65 -9.25 22.24
C LYS A 319 25.17 -7.98 21.57
N SER A 320 24.89 -7.79 20.28
CA SER A 320 25.48 -6.70 19.51
C SER A 320 24.63 -6.32 18.29
N ALA A 321 24.81 -5.09 17.81
CA ALA A 321 24.18 -4.61 16.59
C ALA A 321 25.16 -3.75 15.78
N ARG A 322 25.07 -3.87 14.45
CA ARG A 322 25.83 -3.05 13.50
C ARG A 322 24.94 -2.64 12.35
N ILE A 323 24.96 -1.36 11.98
CA ILE A 323 24.27 -0.81 10.81
C ILE A 323 25.31 -0.19 9.88
N GLU A 324 25.25 -0.54 8.60
CA GLU A 324 26.16 -0.09 7.55
C GLU A 324 25.37 0.39 6.33
N LEU A 325 25.94 1.39 5.65
CA LEU A 325 25.55 1.77 4.29
C LEU A 325 26.66 1.30 3.35
N TYR A 326 26.30 0.48 2.36
CA TYR A 326 27.21 0.03 1.30
C TYR A 326 26.90 0.78 0.02
N ALA A 327 27.88 1.50 -0.51
CA ALA A 327 27.78 2.11 -1.84
C ALA A 327 28.35 1.18 -2.90
N GLU A 328 27.56 0.89 -3.93
CA GLU A 328 27.96 0.03 -5.03
C GLU A 328 29.16 0.59 -5.80
N THR A 329 30.03 -0.27 -6.34
CA THR A 329 31.22 0.14 -7.09
C THR A 329 30.89 1.04 -8.29
N GLY A 330 29.71 0.88 -8.89
CA GLY A 330 29.25 1.68 -10.02
C GLY A 330 28.56 3.00 -9.64
N MET A 331 28.58 3.40 -8.36
CA MET A 331 28.09 4.71 -7.93
C MET A 331 29.06 5.80 -8.40
N ASP A 332 28.56 6.72 -9.22
CA ASP A 332 29.32 7.79 -9.88
C ASP A 332 29.23 9.14 -9.14
N ARG A 333 28.55 9.17 -7.99
CA ARG A 333 28.38 10.34 -7.12
C ARG A 333 29.01 10.11 -5.75
N SER A 334 29.47 11.20 -5.12
CA SER A 334 29.84 11.21 -3.70
C SER A 334 28.61 11.63 -2.88
N VAL A 335 28.25 10.84 -1.87
CA VAL A 335 27.03 11.06 -1.09
C VAL A 335 27.39 11.20 0.38
N SER A 336 26.98 12.31 1.01
CA SER A 336 27.07 12.46 2.45
C SER A 336 25.74 12.13 3.11
N VAL A 337 25.78 11.32 4.16
CA VAL A 337 24.62 10.91 4.95
C VAL A 337 24.88 11.22 6.40
N GLN A 338 23.91 11.85 7.06
CA GLN A 338 23.80 11.90 8.50
C GLN A 338 22.85 10.79 8.95
N ALA A 339 23.36 9.89 9.78
CA ALA A 339 22.59 8.85 10.43
C ALA A 339 22.36 9.24 11.90
N GLU A 340 21.12 9.09 12.36
CA GLU A 340 20.76 9.10 13.78
C GLU A 340 20.11 7.75 14.10
N VAL A 341 20.64 7.04 15.10
CA VAL A 341 20.12 5.76 15.59
C VAL A 341 19.68 5.93 17.05
N LEU A 342 18.43 5.57 17.32
CA LEU A 342 17.83 5.63 18.64
C LEU A 342 17.99 4.26 19.29
N PHE A 343 18.91 4.15 20.25
CA PHE A 343 19.23 2.91 20.96
C PHE A 343 18.66 2.92 22.38
N VAL A 344 18.23 1.76 22.86
CA VAL A 344 17.76 1.56 24.23
C VAL A 344 18.48 0.33 24.81
N PRO A 345 19.14 0.43 25.99
CA PRO A 345 19.86 -0.69 26.62
C PRO A 345 18.90 -1.69 27.32
N VAL A 346 17.84 -2.10 26.62
CA VAL A 346 16.88 -3.12 27.04
C VAL A 346 16.94 -4.26 26.03
N ALA A 347 17.53 -5.37 26.45
CA ALA A 347 17.74 -6.56 25.63
C ALA A 347 16.43 -7.16 25.11
N ARG A 348 16.56 -8.06 24.13
CA ARG A 348 15.47 -8.91 23.67
C ARG A 348 14.99 -9.84 24.79
N LYS A 349 13.68 -10.02 24.90
CA LYS A 349 13.04 -11.00 25.78
C LYS A 349 12.87 -12.35 25.06
N PRO A 350 12.77 -13.49 25.78
CA PRO A 350 12.59 -14.81 25.16
C PRO A 350 11.34 -14.92 24.26
N ASN A 351 10.31 -14.13 24.53
CA ASN A 351 9.07 -14.06 23.76
C ASN A 351 9.08 -12.98 22.66
N GLU A 352 10.24 -12.42 22.30
CA GLU A 352 10.38 -11.47 21.20
C GLU A 352 11.17 -12.09 20.03
N GLY A 353 10.76 -11.77 18.81
CA GLY A 353 11.53 -12.06 17.60
C GLY A 353 12.58 -10.98 17.30
N LYS A 354 13.56 -11.31 16.45
CA LYS A 354 14.46 -10.33 15.83
C LYS A 354 13.81 -9.76 14.58
N PHE A 355 14.08 -8.49 14.30
CA PHE A 355 13.54 -7.82 13.12
C PHE A 355 14.35 -8.19 11.87
N TYR A 356 13.66 -8.50 10.79
CA TYR A 356 14.23 -8.78 9.47
C TYR A 356 13.53 -7.92 8.41
N ALA A 357 14.30 -7.45 7.44
CA ALA A 357 13.81 -6.72 6.28
C ALA A 357 14.51 -7.22 5.02
N LEU A 358 13.76 -7.91 4.17
CA LEU A 358 14.29 -8.70 3.06
C LEU A 358 13.78 -8.12 1.74
N TRP A 359 14.70 -7.66 0.88
CA TRP A 359 14.35 -7.17 -0.44
C TRP A 359 14.53 -8.25 -1.51
N ARG A 360 13.57 -8.37 -2.43
CA ARG A 360 13.57 -9.31 -3.55
C ARG A 360 13.10 -8.60 -4.83
N ARG A 361 13.56 -9.09 -5.98
CA ARG A 361 13.03 -8.72 -7.31
C ARG A 361 12.92 -9.93 -8.22
N GLU A 362 11.87 -9.95 -9.02
CA GLU A 362 11.71 -10.85 -10.17
C GLU A 362 11.47 -10.01 -11.41
N ASN A 363 12.41 -10.05 -12.35
CA ASN A 363 12.35 -9.31 -13.61
C ASN A 363 12.93 -10.18 -14.75
N PRO A 364 12.08 -10.85 -15.54
CA PRO A 364 10.61 -10.90 -15.41
C PRO A 364 10.15 -11.80 -14.25
N THR A 365 8.89 -11.65 -13.84
CA THR A 365 8.13 -12.64 -13.04
C THR A 365 8.05 -13.98 -13.77
N THR A 366 7.72 -15.05 -13.04
CA THR A 366 7.62 -16.40 -13.64
C THR A 366 6.19 -16.71 -14.05
N LYS A 367 5.99 -17.05 -15.34
CA LYS A 367 4.68 -17.47 -15.84
C LYS A 367 4.12 -18.67 -15.06
N GLY A 368 2.85 -18.62 -14.67
CA GLY A 368 2.18 -19.69 -13.93
C GLY A 368 2.56 -19.79 -12.45
N LYS A 369 3.34 -18.83 -11.92
CA LYS A 369 3.72 -18.78 -10.51
C LYS A 369 3.55 -17.37 -9.96
N PRO A 370 2.92 -17.18 -8.78
CA PRO A 370 2.82 -15.86 -8.18
C PRO A 370 4.20 -15.35 -7.75
N PHE A 371 4.32 -14.03 -7.58
CA PHE A 371 5.50 -13.43 -6.97
C PHE A 371 5.55 -13.79 -5.49
N THR A 372 6.68 -14.30 -5.01
CA THR A 372 6.84 -14.69 -3.60
C THR A 372 7.53 -13.58 -2.82
N PHE A 373 6.84 -13.00 -1.83
CA PHE A 373 7.46 -12.05 -0.90
C PHE A 373 8.38 -12.78 0.08
N ILE A 374 7.93 -13.91 0.61
CA ILE A 374 8.72 -14.76 1.51
C ILE A 374 8.18 -16.18 1.56
N GLU A 375 9.08 -17.16 1.67
CA GLU A 375 8.79 -18.53 2.07
C GLU A 375 9.76 -18.92 3.19
N THR A 376 9.27 -19.10 4.42
CA THR A 376 10.14 -19.39 5.57
C THR A 376 9.52 -20.40 6.53
N LYS A 377 10.39 -21.11 7.26
CA LYS A 377 10.03 -21.96 8.40
C LYS A 377 10.44 -21.29 9.71
N GLY A 378 9.84 -21.72 10.81
CA GLY A 378 10.12 -21.23 12.17
C GLY A 378 8.89 -20.58 12.83
N ARG A 379 9.13 -19.71 13.80
CA ARG A 379 8.11 -18.96 14.54
C ARG A 379 8.36 -17.46 14.38
N GLY A 380 7.30 -16.70 14.09
CA GLY A 380 7.38 -15.27 13.91
C GLY A 380 6.06 -14.64 13.49
N HIS A 381 6.14 -13.43 12.95
CA HIS A 381 4.99 -12.74 12.37
C HIS A 381 5.40 -11.71 11.32
N LEU A 382 4.66 -11.65 10.21
CA LEU A 382 4.80 -10.63 9.17
C LEU A 382 4.23 -9.30 9.68
N VAL A 383 4.98 -8.20 9.51
CA VAL A 383 4.59 -6.85 9.98
C VAL A 383 4.60 -5.78 8.90
N GLY A 384 5.02 -6.12 7.68
CA GLY A 384 4.74 -5.25 6.54
C GLY A 384 5.30 -5.78 5.23
N VAL A 385 4.75 -5.25 4.15
CA VAL A 385 5.19 -5.49 2.78
C VAL A 385 5.16 -4.18 2.00
N VAL A 386 6.18 -3.95 1.18
CA VAL A 386 6.23 -2.85 0.20
C VAL A 386 6.45 -3.48 -1.17
N GLN A 387 5.63 -3.12 -2.15
CA GLN A 387 5.67 -3.66 -3.50
C GLN A 387 5.83 -2.53 -4.52
N GLN A 388 6.70 -2.73 -5.49
CA GLN A 388 6.76 -1.95 -6.72
C GLN A 388 6.59 -2.90 -7.90
N SER A 389 5.69 -2.56 -8.81
CA SER A 389 5.28 -3.39 -9.93
C SER A 389 5.33 -2.61 -11.22
N GLN A 390 5.96 -3.17 -12.24
CA GLN A 390 6.08 -2.56 -13.55
C GLN A 390 5.76 -3.56 -14.66
N GLY A 391 4.89 -3.17 -15.59
CA GLY A 391 4.65 -3.90 -16.83
C GLY A 391 5.82 -3.76 -17.79
N LEU A 392 6.08 -4.79 -18.58
CA LEU A 392 7.12 -4.73 -19.64
C LEU A 392 6.69 -3.87 -20.84
N GLU A 393 5.37 -3.63 -20.97
CA GLU A 393 4.77 -2.78 -21.99
C GLU A 393 4.20 -1.50 -21.36
N SER A 394 4.41 -0.39 -22.05
CA SER A 394 3.85 0.91 -21.65
C SER A 394 2.32 0.86 -21.66
N GLY A 395 1.69 1.47 -20.64
CA GLY A 395 0.23 1.52 -20.52
C GLY A 395 -0.41 0.32 -19.83
N ASN A 396 0.30 -0.81 -19.73
CA ASN A 396 -0.23 -2.05 -19.16
C ASN A 396 -0.05 -2.06 -17.63
N THR A 397 -1.16 -2.15 -16.90
CA THR A 397 -1.21 -2.27 -15.44
C THR A 397 -2.07 -3.45 -14.96
N TYR A 398 -2.52 -4.33 -15.87
CA TYR A 398 -3.39 -5.47 -15.55
C TYR A 398 -2.77 -6.49 -14.58
N PHE A 399 -1.44 -6.46 -14.42
CA PHE A 399 -0.75 -7.25 -13.41
C PHE A 399 -1.22 -6.95 -11.99
N PHE A 400 -1.80 -5.78 -11.75
CA PHE A 400 -2.23 -5.33 -10.42
C PHE A 400 -3.66 -5.77 -10.05
N GLU A 401 -4.34 -6.53 -10.92
CA GLU A 401 -5.53 -7.30 -10.52
C GLU A 401 -5.18 -8.49 -9.61
N GLY A 402 -3.92 -8.92 -9.56
CA GLY A 402 -3.56 -10.19 -8.93
C GLY A 402 -3.80 -10.23 -7.41
N ASP A 403 -4.32 -11.36 -6.94
CA ASP A 403 -4.67 -11.59 -5.53
C ASP A 403 -3.46 -11.87 -4.63
N ASP A 404 -3.49 -11.36 -3.40
CA ASP A 404 -2.60 -11.82 -2.33
C ASP A 404 -3.03 -13.20 -1.81
N GLN A 405 -2.07 -14.07 -1.53
CA GLN A 405 -2.32 -15.37 -0.95
C GLN A 405 -1.30 -15.67 0.15
N THR A 406 -1.81 -15.97 1.36
CA THR A 406 -0.99 -16.32 2.51
C THR A 406 -1.27 -17.74 2.98
N THR A 407 -0.24 -18.57 2.96
CA THR A 407 -0.24 -19.90 3.58
C THR A 407 0.52 -19.85 4.90
N ILE A 408 -0.17 -20.11 6.02
CA ILE A 408 0.41 -20.14 7.37
C ILE A 408 0.35 -21.59 7.88
N ASP A 409 1.49 -22.07 8.38
CA ASP A 409 1.63 -23.41 8.99
C ASP A 409 1.07 -24.57 8.13
N GLY A 410 1.11 -24.41 6.80
CA GLY A 410 0.67 -25.39 5.81
C GLY A 410 -0.78 -25.24 5.33
N GLN A 411 -1.49 -24.18 5.73
CA GLN A 411 -2.87 -23.92 5.33
C GLN A 411 -2.99 -22.55 4.64
N LEU A 412 -3.68 -22.50 3.49
CA LEU A 412 -4.07 -21.24 2.87
C LEU A 412 -5.18 -20.61 3.72
N VAL A 413 -4.85 -19.50 4.39
CA VAL A 413 -5.72 -18.85 5.39
C VAL A 413 -6.16 -17.45 4.97
N ILE A 414 -5.51 -16.86 3.99
CA ILE A 414 -5.84 -15.57 3.40
C ILE A 414 -5.82 -15.72 1.89
N HIS A 415 -6.89 -15.27 1.25
CA HIS A 415 -6.99 -15.07 -0.19
C HIS A 415 -7.58 -13.68 -0.44
N GLY A 416 -6.85 -12.88 -1.20
CA GLY A 416 -7.18 -11.53 -1.59
C GLY A 416 -8.27 -11.43 -2.64
N THR A 417 -8.43 -10.23 -3.20
CA THR A 417 -9.41 -9.90 -4.24
C THR A 417 -8.87 -8.92 -5.30
N GLY A 418 -7.58 -8.57 -5.20
CA GLY A 418 -6.89 -7.58 -6.01
C GLY A 418 -5.61 -7.10 -5.33
N SER A 419 -4.60 -6.67 -6.10
CA SER A 419 -3.36 -6.16 -5.49
C SER A 419 -3.63 -4.84 -4.77
N GLU A 420 -4.38 -3.91 -5.35
CA GLU A 420 -4.73 -2.66 -4.68
C GLU A 420 -5.58 -2.89 -3.43
N ASP A 421 -6.44 -3.91 -3.47
CA ASP A 421 -7.36 -4.27 -2.39
C ASP A 421 -6.61 -4.69 -1.12
N PHE A 422 -5.57 -5.52 -1.31
CA PHE A 422 -4.64 -5.90 -0.26
C PHE A 422 -4.04 -4.68 0.47
N TYR A 423 -3.80 -3.59 -0.26
CA TYR A 423 -3.21 -2.34 0.23
C TYR A 423 -4.24 -1.28 0.68
N ASN A 424 -5.51 -1.68 0.87
CA ASN A 424 -6.66 -0.82 1.17
C ASN A 424 -7.03 0.19 0.08
N GLY A 425 -6.58 -0.04 -1.15
CA GLY A 425 -6.98 0.68 -2.33
C GLY A 425 -8.32 0.22 -2.87
N GLY A 426 -8.55 0.53 -4.14
CA GLY A 426 -9.64 -0.01 -4.94
C GLY A 426 -9.65 0.66 -6.31
N TRP A 427 -10.12 -0.05 -7.33
CA TRP A 427 -10.34 0.50 -8.66
C TRP A 427 -9.06 1.05 -9.29
N TYR A 428 -8.00 0.23 -9.39
CA TYR A 428 -6.66 0.77 -9.63
C TYR A 428 -6.47 1.54 -10.95
N ASP A 429 -7.25 1.22 -11.98
CA ASP A 429 -7.19 1.86 -13.29
C ASP A 429 -8.34 2.85 -13.57
N VAL A 430 -9.04 3.32 -12.54
CA VAL A 430 -10.15 4.28 -12.68
C VAL A 430 -9.73 5.67 -12.21
N PRO A 431 -9.85 6.74 -13.03
CA PRO A 431 -9.54 8.10 -12.60
C PRO A 431 -10.32 8.53 -11.34
N GLY A 432 -9.63 9.20 -10.40
CA GLY A 432 -10.14 9.65 -9.10
C GLY A 432 -10.06 8.61 -7.96
N ARG A 433 -9.38 7.49 -8.16
CA ARG A 433 -9.22 6.32 -7.26
C ARG A 433 -7.74 6.11 -6.91
N TRP A 434 -7.16 4.95 -7.22
CA TRP A 434 -5.79 4.53 -6.84
C TRP A 434 -4.68 5.30 -7.55
N GLU A 435 -4.99 6.01 -8.65
CA GLU A 435 -4.05 6.51 -9.65
C GLU A 435 -3.14 7.66 -9.19
N THR A 436 -3.08 7.96 -7.88
CA THR A 436 -2.23 8.99 -7.32
C THR A 436 -1.47 8.50 -6.09
N ARG A 437 -0.21 8.93 -5.96
CA ARG A 437 0.59 8.70 -4.75
C ARG A 437 -0.18 9.18 -3.53
N ARG A 438 -0.40 8.29 -2.57
CA ARG A 438 -1.17 8.59 -1.37
C ARG A 438 -0.74 7.69 -0.22
N SER A 439 -0.19 8.31 0.82
CA SER A 439 0.17 7.62 2.07
C SER A 439 -0.97 7.67 3.07
N PHE A 440 -1.32 6.53 3.63
CA PHE A 440 -2.12 6.40 4.85
C PHE A 440 -1.24 5.86 5.99
N VAL A 441 -1.79 5.83 7.20
CA VAL A 441 -1.04 5.47 8.41
C VAL A 441 -0.38 4.10 8.31
N LEU A 442 -1.10 3.10 7.81
CA LEU A 442 -0.65 1.71 7.71
C LEU A 442 -0.65 1.15 6.29
N SER A 443 -1.07 1.89 5.28
CA SER A 443 -0.99 1.45 3.88
C SER A 443 -0.93 2.63 2.92
N GLY A 444 -0.78 2.40 1.63
CA GLY A 444 -0.87 3.47 0.63
C GLY A 444 -0.39 3.11 -0.77
N CYS A 445 -0.69 3.99 -1.72
CA CYS A 445 -0.19 3.93 -3.09
C CYS A 445 1.13 4.71 -3.16
N LEU A 446 2.21 4.04 -3.56
CA LEU A 446 3.54 4.63 -3.73
C LEU A 446 3.58 5.59 -4.92
N ALA A 447 2.95 5.19 -6.01
CA ALA A 447 2.66 5.99 -7.19
C ALA A 447 1.87 5.14 -8.20
N TYR A 448 1.24 5.79 -9.17
CA TYR A 448 0.62 5.17 -10.33
C TYR A 448 0.99 5.97 -11.57
N LYS A 449 1.78 5.38 -12.46
CA LYS A 449 2.20 5.97 -13.74
C LYS A 449 1.81 5.02 -14.86
N LYS A 450 0.54 5.09 -15.28
CA LYS A 450 -0.03 4.21 -16.32
C LYS A 450 0.81 4.19 -17.59
N HIS A 451 1.23 5.36 -18.08
CA HIS A 451 2.07 5.49 -19.28
C HIS A 451 3.43 4.77 -19.15
N LEU A 452 3.91 4.47 -17.94
CA LEU A 452 5.12 3.65 -17.72
C LEU A 452 4.80 2.21 -17.30
N GLY A 453 3.52 1.85 -17.23
CA GLY A 453 3.06 0.56 -16.70
C GLY A 453 3.43 0.36 -15.23
N ARG A 454 3.49 1.43 -14.42
CA ARG A 454 4.07 1.40 -13.07
C ARG A 454 3.02 1.65 -11.99
N THR A 455 2.94 0.77 -10.99
CA THR A 455 2.29 1.07 -9.72
C THR A 455 2.94 0.33 -8.55
N GLY A 456 2.64 0.72 -7.33
CA GLY A 456 3.24 0.14 -6.14
C GLY A 456 2.52 0.59 -4.90
N ALA A 457 2.75 -0.12 -3.81
CA ALA A 457 2.03 0.07 -2.59
C ALA A 457 2.83 -0.37 -1.36
N TYR A 458 2.31 -0.04 -0.18
CA TYR A 458 2.76 -0.64 1.07
C TYR A 458 1.58 -0.96 1.96
N ARG A 459 1.75 -1.96 2.83
CA ARG A 459 0.89 -2.22 3.98
C ARG A 459 1.75 -2.67 5.16
N LEU A 460 1.46 -2.11 6.33
CA LEU A 460 2.08 -2.41 7.62
C LEU A 460 1.01 -3.04 8.51
N PHE A 461 1.36 -4.12 9.18
CA PHE A 461 0.45 -4.87 10.02
C PHE A 461 0.78 -4.61 11.49
N LEU A 462 -0.24 -4.20 12.26
CA LEU A 462 -0.12 -4.02 13.71
C LEU A 462 -0.80 -5.20 14.41
N GLY A 463 -2.08 -5.04 14.75
CA GLY A 463 -2.90 -6.12 15.33
C GLY A 463 -3.19 -7.24 14.33
N ASP A 464 -3.31 -6.93 13.04
CA ASP A 464 -3.56 -7.88 11.95
C ASP A 464 -2.28 -8.54 11.39
N ALA A 465 -1.21 -8.65 12.19
CA ALA A 465 0.04 -9.27 11.79
C ALA A 465 -0.10 -10.79 11.55
N TYR A 466 0.55 -11.31 10.50
CA TYR A 466 0.42 -12.72 10.11
C TYR A 466 1.36 -13.58 10.93
N ALA A 467 0.87 -14.03 12.08
CA ALA A 467 1.60 -14.88 13.00
C ALA A 467 1.68 -16.32 12.51
N TYR A 468 2.87 -16.92 12.59
CA TYR A 468 3.14 -18.30 12.20
C TYR A 468 3.98 -19.01 13.26
N ARG A 469 3.78 -20.33 13.40
CA ARG A 469 4.47 -21.15 14.43
C ARG A 469 5.38 -22.21 13.81
N LYS A 470 5.17 -22.54 12.53
CA LYS A 470 5.93 -23.53 11.76
C LYS A 470 6.42 -22.98 10.43
N SER A 471 5.59 -22.24 9.69
CA SER A 471 5.93 -21.73 8.36
C SER A 471 5.04 -20.60 7.88
N LEU A 472 5.59 -19.74 7.02
CA LEU A 472 4.88 -18.69 6.32
C LEU A 472 5.27 -18.73 4.83
N LEU A 473 4.27 -18.71 3.95
CA LEU A 473 4.41 -18.42 2.53
C LEU A 473 3.47 -17.26 2.20
N GLU A 474 4.03 -16.14 1.77
CA GLU A 474 3.30 -14.94 1.37
C GLU A 474 3.60 -14.65 -0.11
N THR A 475 2.55 -14.61 -0.91
CA THR A 475 2.63 -14.46 -2.37
C THR A 475 1.59 -13.48 -2.88
N ILE A 476 1.82 -12.95 -4.07
CA ILE A 476 0.83 -12.14 -4.80
C ILE A 476 0.86 -12.48 -6.28
N GLU A 477 -0.31 -12.59 -6.88
CA GLU A 477 -0.42 -12.84 -8.31
C GLU A 477 0.00 -11.60 -9.12
N HIS A 478 0.35 -11.82 -10.38
CA HIS A 478 0.80 -10.76 -11.29
C HIS A 478 0.04 -10.75 -12.62
N ALA A 479 -1.19 -11.24 -12.60
CA ALA A 479 -2.17 -11.20 -13.67
C ALA A 479 -3.57 -11.37 -13.05
N PRO A 480 -4.67 -11.08 -13.79
CA PRO A 480 -6.03 -11.33 -13.30
C PRO A 480 -6.31 -12.82 -13.04
N THR A 481 -5.65 -13.72 -13.77
CA THR A 481 -5.71 -15.16 -13.51
C THR A 481 -4.42 -15.82 -13.95
N ASN A 482 -4.13 -17.02 -13.45
CA ASN A 482 -3.09 -17.93 -13.95
C ASN A 482 -1.64 -17.39 -13.96
N ASN A 483 -1.38 -16.17 -13.48
CA ASN A 483 -0.05 -15.56 -13.47
C ASN A 483 0.60 -15.57 -14.87
N ASP A 484 -0.16 -15.20 -15.91
CA ASP A 484 0.24 -15.38 -17.31
C ASP A 484 0.89 -14.16 -17.99
N LEU A 485 0.89 -13.01 -17.30
CA LEU A 485 1.63 -11.80 -17.68
C LEU A 485 3.06 -11.84 -17.15
N LEU A 486 4.01 -11.27 -17.90
CA LEU A 486 5.39 -11.10 -17.44
C LEU A 486 5.62 -9.65 -17.05
N ASN A 487 6.10 -9.44 -15.83
CA ASN A 487 6.24 -8.12 -15.22
C ASN A 487 7.56 -8.00 -14.45
N ASP A 488 7.89 -6.81 -13.98
CA ASP A 488 9.00 -6.53 -13.08
C ASP A 488 8.45 -6.20 -11.68
N TYR A 489 8.58 -7.15 -10.75
CA TYR A 489 8.10 -7.00 -9.38
C TYR A 489 9.28 -6.89 -8.42
N CYS A 490 9.24 -5.90 -7.54
CA CYS A 490 10.15 -5.72 -6.42
C CYS A 490 9.35 -5.74 -5.11
N GLY A 491 9.81 -6.49 -4.12
CA GLY A 491 9.17 -6.61 -2.81
C GLY A 491 10.16 -6.37 -1.67
N LEU A 492 9.71 -5.66 -0.63
CA LEU A 492 10.37 -5.59 0.68
C LEU A 492 9.46 -6.25 1.70
N THR A 493 9.94 -7.31 2.34
CA THR A 493 9.22 -8.05 3.38
C THR A 493 9.77 -7.68 4.75
N LEU A 494 8.90 -7.26 5.68
CA LEU A 494 9.24 -6.88 7.05
C LEU A 494 8.62 -7.87 8.02
N LEU A 495 9.43 -8.50 8.87
CA LEU A 495 8.95 -9.52 9.81
C LEU A 495 9.76 -9.57 11.10
N TYR A 496 9.12 -10.08 12.15
CA TYR A 496 9.82 -10.60 13.32
C TYR A 496 9.94 -12.11 13.24
N SER A 497 11.11 -12.65 13.54
CA SER A 497 11.34 -14.08 13.53
C SER A 497 12.24 -14.50 14.70
N GLN A 498 11.93 -15.65 15.30
CA GLN A 498 12.72 -16.22 16.40
C GLN A 498 14.13 -16.57 15.93
N GLU A 499 14.21 -17.16 14.76
CA GLU A 499 15.44 -17.57 14.08
C GLU A 499 15.52 -16.86 12.74
N ARG A 500 16.69 -16.89 12.10
CA ARG A 500 16.84 -16.33 10.77
C ARG A 500 15.86 -16.99 9.79
N PRO A 501 15.13 -16.21 8.95
CA PRO A 501 14.29 -16.77 7.92
C PRO A 501 15.04 -17.77 7.04
N THR A 502 14.38 -18.87 6.68
CA THR A 502 15.01 -19.99 5.95
C THR A 502 15.11 -19.75 4.46
N CYS A 503 14.38 -18.78 3.90
CA CYS A 503 14.56 -18.34 2.52
C CYS A 503 15.99 -17.83 2.32
N ASP A 504 16.55 -18.10 1.15
CA ASP A 504 17.73 -17.37 0.72
C ASP A 504 17.35 -15.93 0.37
N PHE A 505 18.16 -14.98 0.80
CA PHE A 505 17.96 -13.57 0.49
C PHE A 505 19.29 -12.91 0.16
N THR A 506 19.52 -12.76 -1.13
CA THR A 506 20.68 -12.07 -1.70
C THR A 506 20.19 -10.94 -2.59
N LEU A 507 20.93 -9.84 -2.64
CA LEU A 507 20.64 -8.81 -3.63
C LEU A 507 21.22 -9.23 -4.99
N PRO A 508 20.44 -9.10 -6.09
CA PRO A 508 20.99 -9.09 -7.44
C PRO A 508 22.08 -8.02 -7.59
N ALA A 509 22.93 -8.17 -8.60
CA ALA A 509 23.95 -7.16 -8.90
C ALA A 509 23.30 -5.78 -9.10
N ALA A 510 24.03 -4.69 -8.83
CA ALA A 510 23.49 -3.33 -8.88
C ALA A 510 22.79 -3.01 -10.21
N LYS A 511 23.36 -3.44 -11.34
CA LYS A 511 22.76 -3.28 -12.67
C LYS A 511 21.36 -3.92 -12.79
N ASP A 512 21.17 -5.07 -12.15
CA ASP A 512 19.94 -5.88 -12.19
C ASP A 512 18.92 -5.41 -11.14
N ARG A 513 19.26 -4.38 -10.36
CA ARG A 513 18.35 -3.69 -9.44
C ARG A 513 17.86 -2.35 -9.98
N ARG A 514 18.48 -1.81 -11.04
CA ARG A 514 18.11 -0.51 -11.60
C ARG A 514 16.67 -0.47 -12.07
N VAL A 515 16.05 0.69 -11.90
CA VAL A 515 14.77 1.03 -12.52
C VAL A 515 14.94 1.03 -14.04
N VAL A 516 14.03 0.36 -14.75
CA VAL A 516 14.07 0.23 -16.22
C VAL A 516 12.99 1.11 -16.81
N ASP A 517 13.37 2.19 -17.50
CA ASP A 517 12.41 3.05 -18.21
C ASP A 517 12.09 2.47 -19.60
N PRO A 518 10.81 2.45 -20.02
CA PRO A 518 10.45 2.03 -21.36
C PRO A 518 10.97 3.03 -22.39
N ALA A 519 11.52 2.52 -23.50
CA ALA A 519 12.01 3.37 -24.60
C ALA A 519 10.87 4.01 -25.39
N ARG A 520 9.72 3.33 -25.46
CA ARG A 520 8.49 3.76 -26.13
C ARG A 520 7.40 3.93 -25.08
N ILE A 521 6.85 5.14 -25.00
CA ILE A 521 5.87 5.54 -23.99
C ILE A 521 4.57 5.91 -24.70
N VAL A 522 3.48 5.26 -24.31
CA VAL A 522 2.15 5.41 -24.89
C VAL A 522 1.25 6.09 -23.86
N PHE A 523 0.69 7.23 -24.25
CA PHE A 523 -0.26 8.01 -23.48
C PHE A 523 -1.66 7.81 -24.08
N ALA A 524 -2.51 7.05 -23.38
CA ALA A 524 -3.89 6.78 -23.80
C ALA A 524 -4.79 8.00 -23.54
N VAL A 525 -4.87 8.90 -24.52
CA VAL A 525 -5.53 10.22 -24.40
C VAL A 525 -7.01 10.10 -24.10
N TRP A 526 -7.67 9.06 -24.61
CA TRP A 526 -9.08 8.79 -24.34
C TRP A 526 -9.36 8.44 -22.86
N TRP A 527 -8.34 8.06 -22.08
CA TRP A 527 -8.49 7.62 -20.70
C TRP A 527 -8.09 8.66 -19.66
N ASN A 528 -6.80 8.74 -19.32
CA ASN A 528 -6.34 9.42 -18.10
C ASN A 528 -5.20 10.43 -18.32
N VAL A 529 -4.93 10.83 -19.58
CA VAL A 529 -3.91 11.84 -19.87
C VAL A 529 -4.47 13.24 -19.54
N PRO A 530 -3.79 14.03 -18.68
CA PRO A 530 -4.25 15.38 -18.36
C PRO A 530 -4.21 16.31 -19.58
N ILE A 531 -5.24 17.15 -19.71
CA ILE A 531 -5.29 18.23 -20.69
C ILE A 531 -4.79 19.51 -20.00
N TYR A 532 -3.70 20.07 -20.49
CA TYR A 532 -3.09 21.30 -19.99
C TYR A 532 -3.90 22.54 -20.41
N SER A 533 -4.26 22.60 -21.68
CA SER A 533 -5.04 23.69 -22.26
C SER A 533 -5.79 23.21 -23.51
N PHE A 534 -6.87 23.89 -23.87
CA PHE A 534 -7.60 23.64 -25.10
C PHE A 534 -8.39 24.88 -25.51
N SER A 535 -8.81 24.96 -26.77
CA SER A 535 -9.67 26.04 -27.26
C SER A 535 -11.01 25.53 -27.82
N LEU A 536 -12.11 26.22 -27.48
CA LEU A 536 -13.48 25.76 -27.75
C LEU A 536 -14.47 26.86 -28.17
N ARG A 537 -14.11 27.70 -29.14
CA ARG A 537 -15.10 28.55 -29.82
C ARG A 537 -15.88 27.74 -30.85
N ASN A 538 -17.21 27.65 -30.74
CA ASN A 538 -18.07 26.91 -31.68
C ASN A 538 -17.59 25.46 -31.96
N ALA A 539 -16.93 24.86 -30.97
CA ALA A 539 -16.32 23.55 -31.07
C ALA A 539 -16.78 22.63 -29.93
N THR A 540 -16.55 21.34 -30.08
CA THR A 540 -16.86 20.32 -29.07
C THR A 540 -15.61 19.52 -28.70
N LEU A 541 -15.61 19.00 -27.47
CA LEU A 541 -14.60 18.08 -26.97
C LEU A 541 -15.30 16.91 -26.25
N THR A 542 -15.20 15.71 -26.81
CA THR A 542 -15.94 14.51 -26.34
C THR A 542 -15.03 13.30 -26.25
N LYS A 543 -15.35 12.35 -25.37
CA LYS A 543 -14.77 10.99 -25.40
C LYS A 543 -15.73 10.07 -26.12
N GLU A 544 -15.25 9.43 -27.17
CA GLU A 544 -16.07 8.59 -28.05
C GLU A 544 -15.39 7.24 -28.30
N GLY A 545 -16.15 6.32 -28.86
CA GLY A 545 -15.66 5.01 -29.26
C GLY A 545 -16.33 4.55 -30.55
N ARG A 546 -15.59 3.86 -31.41
CA ARG A 546 -16.11 3.25 -32.63
C ARG A 546 -15.51 1.87 -32.81
N THR A 547 -16.30 0.93 -33.30
CA THR A 547 -15.83 -0.42 -33.61
C THR A 547 -15.25 -0.47 -35.02
N PHE A 548 -14.04 -0.98 -35.16
CA PHE A 548 -13.37 -1.28 -36.42
C PHE A 548 -12.93 -2.74 -36.38
N ASP A 549 -13.32 -3.55 -37.36
CA ASP A 549 -12.97 -4.98 -37.45
C ASP A 549 -13.23 -5.77 -36.14
N GLY A 550 -14.35 -5.47 -35.48
CA GLY A 550 -14.74 -6.09 -34.20
C GLY A 550 -13.98 -5.59 -32.97
N LYS A 551 -13.08 -4.62 -33.10
CA LYS A 551 -12.33 -4.01 -32.00
C LYS A 551 -12.84 -2.60 -31.71
N GLU A 552 -13.14 -2.32 -30.45
CA GLU A 552 -13.48 -0.97 -29.99
C GLU A 552 -12.22 -0.09 -29.98
N VAL A 553 -12.26 1.04 -30.70
CA VAL A 553 -11.25 2.09 -30.64
C VAL A 553 -11.87 3.30 -29.96
N ARG A 554 -11.29 3.69 -28.82
CA ARG A 554 -11.68 4.88 -28.06
C ARG A 554 -10.76 6.05 -28.37
N TYR A 555 -11.32 7.25 -28.41
CA TYR A 555 -10.58 8.46 -28.74
C TYR A 555 -11.18 9.69 -28.05
N LEU A 556 -10.35 10.71 -27.87
CA LEU A 556 -10.79 12.06 -27.55
C LEU A 556 -11.02 12.79 -28.88
N SER A 557 -12.23 13.31 -29.06
CA SER A 557 -12.70 13.96 -30.28
C SER A 557 -12.82 15.46 -30.06
N MET A 558 -12.08 16.25 -30.85
CA MET A 558 -12.34 17.68 -31.04
C MET A 558 -13.02 17.90 -32.39
N ARG A 559 -14.05 18.75 -32.43
CA ARG A 559 -14.74 19.13 -33.69
C ARG A 559 -15.05 20.61 -33.73
N ALA A 560 -14.70 21.27 -34.83
CA ALA A 560 -15.05 22.66 -35.11
C ALA A 560 -15.50 22.85 -36.57
N LYS A 561 -16.20 23.96 -36.85
CA LYS A 561 -16.58 24.37 -38.22
C LYS A 561 -15.84 25.61 -38.69
N ASP A 562 -15.36 26.41 -37.76
CA ASP A 562 -14.67 27.69 -37.92
C ASP A 562 -13.31 27.66 -37.21
N GLN A 563 -12.63 28.80 -37.20
CA GLN A 563 -11.41 29.01 -36.42
C GLN A 563 -11.75 29.63 -35.07
N GLU A 564 -10.81 29.50 -34.13
CA GLU A 564 -10.84 30.23 -32.89
C GLU A 564 -10.50 31.72 -33.10
N SER A 565 -10.93 32.59 -32.19
CA SER A 565 -10.55 34.00 -32.06
C SER A 565 -9.04 34.29 -32.14
N PHE A 566 -8.20 33.36 -31.67
CA PHE A 566 -6.75 33.44 -31.66
C PHE A 566 -6.08 32.56 -32.74
N GLY A 567 -6.86 32.03 -33.70
CA GLY A 567 -6.36 31.22 -34.82
C GLY A 567 -6.85 29.77 -34.78
N ALA A 568 -5.97 28.81 -35.09
CA ALA A 568 -6.34 27.40 -35.16
C ALA A 568 -6.82 26.85 -33.81
N HIS A 569 -7.80 25.95 -33.84
CA HIS A 569 -8.21 25.19 -32.66
C HIS A 569 -7.04 24.37 -32.13
N SER A 570 -6.87 24.33 -30.80
CA SER A 570 -5.73 23.69 -30.16
C SER A 570 -6.12 22.86 -28.95
N ILE A 571 -5.34 21.82 -28.69
CA ILE A 571 -5.40 21.01 -27.48
C ILE A 571 -3.98 20.63 -27.07
N SER A 572 -3.65 20.81 -25.79
CA SER A 572 -2.34 20.52 -25.22
C SER A 572 -2.45 19.50 -24.12
N PHE A 573 -1.62 18.45 -24.18
CA PHE A 573 -1.61 17.35 -23.21
C PHE A 573 -0.35 17.38 -22.37
N THR A 574 -0.48 17.12 -21.07
CA THR A 574 0.67 16.97 -20.18
C THR A 574 1.14 15.52 -20.18
N CYS A 575 2.31 15.29 -20.77
CA CYS A 575 2.96 13.98 -20.86
C CYS A 575 4.16 13.92 -19.90
N GLU A 576 4.14 13.00 -18.95
CA GLU A 576 5.27 12.77 -18.04
C GLU A 576 6.30 11.83 -18.70
N ILE A 577 7.55 12.28 -18.83
CA ILE A 577 8.65 11.55 -19.46
C ILE A 577 9.65 11.12 -18.39
N PRO A 578 10.12 9.85 -18.37
CA PRO A 578 10.93 9.34 -17.28
C PRO A 578 12.38 9.84 -17.32
N ALA A 579 12.88 10.33 -18.45
CA ALA A 579 14.25 10.82 -18.59
C ALA A 579 14.34 11.92 -19.66
N ALA A 580 15.15 12.94 -19.43
CA ALA A 580 15.42 13.96 -20.43
C ALA A 580 16.06 13.36 -21.69
N GLY A 581 15.76 13.94 -22.86
CA GLY A 581 16.32 13.50 -24.13
C GLY A 581 15.54 13.98 -25.34
N THR A 582 15.97 13.51 -26.50
CA THR A 582 15.27 13.74 -27.76
C THR A 582 14.24 12.63 -27.99
N TYR A 583 13.01 13.00 -28.31
CA TYR A 583 11.92 12.06 -28.53
C TYR A 583 11.31 12.25 -29.90
N LYS A 584 11.11 11.14 -30.61
CA LYS A 584 10.21 11.03 -31.74
C LYS A 584 8.78 10.99 -31.20
N VAL A 585 7.92 11.89 -31.65
CA VAL A 585 6.51 11.96 -31.29
C VAL A 585 5.66 11.45 -32.45
N SER A 586 4.77 10.51 -32.15
CA SER A 586 3.79 9.97 -33.09
C SER A 586 2.40 9.95 -32.44
N ILE A 587 1.35 9.81 -33.25
CA ILE A 587 -0.03 9.71 -32.78
C ILE A 587 -0.73 8.48 -33.35
N ASP A 588 -1.61 7.89 -32.54
CA ASP A 588 -2.68 7.02 -33.04
C ASP A 588 -3.97 7.84 -33.09
N ALA A 589 -4.69 7.78 -34.20
CA ALA A 589 -5.86 8.60 -34.46
C ALA A 589 -6.94 7.86 -35.24
N VAL A 590 -8.12 8.46 -35.37
CA VAL A 590 -9.16 7.98 -36.29
C VAL A 590 -9.24 8.94 -37.48
N LYS A 591 -8.88 8.47 -38.66
CA LYS A 591 -9.14 9.20 -39.92
C LYS A 591 -10.63 9.14 -40.25
N GLY A 592 -11.14 10.12 -40.99
CA GLY A 592 -12.55 10.13 -41.41
C GLY A 592 -12.98 11.39 -42.16
N PRO A 593 -14.26 11.46 -42.58
CA PRO A 593 -14.75 12.52 -43.47
C PRO A 593 -14.88 13.88 -42.77
N GLN A 594 -14.82 13.90 -41.44
CA GLN A 594 -14.93 15.10 -40.60
C GLN A 594 -13.57 15.55 -40.02
N GLN A 595 -12.46 14.93 -40.42
CA GLN A 595 -11.15 15.22 -39.85
C GLN A 595 -10.45 16.41 -40.53
N GLY A 596 -9.64 17.12 -39.76
CA GLY A 596 -8.81 18.23 -40.21
C GLY A 596 -7.35 17.82 -40.49
N LYS A 597 -6.52 18.82 -40.76
CA LYS A 597 -5.07 18.73 -40.79
C LYS A 597 -4.53 19.15 -39.43
N VAL A 598 -3.68 18.33 -38.82
CA VAL A 598 -3.13 18.57 -37.48
C VAL A 598 -1.62 18.74 -37.53
N GLN A 599 -1.07 19.57 -36.64
CA GLN A 599 0.37 19.73 -36.49
C GLN A 599 0.72 19.97 -35.02
N LEU A 600 1.90 19.50 -34.60
CA LEU A 600 2.45 19.68 -33.26
C LEU A 600 3.09 21.07 -33.13
N PHE A 601 3.04 21.69 -31.95
CA PHE A 601 3.59 23.01 -31.68
C PHE A 601 4.32 23.06 -30.33
N VAL A 602 5.35 23.91 -30.26
CA VAL A 602 6.04 24.33 -29.04
C VAL A 602 6.14 25.85 -29.07
N ASP A 603 5.58 26.54 -28.08
CA ASP A 603 5.56 28.01 -27.98
C ASP A 603 5.15 28.71 -29.30
N GLU A 604 4.03 28.28 -29.89
CA GLU A 604 3.50 28.77 -31.18
C GLU A 604 4.37 28.47 -32.41
N VAL A 605 5.50 27.78 -32.27
CA VAL A 605 6.35 27.32 -33.38
C VAL A 605 5.93 25.92 -33.81
N PRO A 606 5.65 25.68 -35.10
CA PRO A 606 5.30 24.35 -35.59
C PRO A 606 6.48 23.38 -35.47
N VAL A 607 6.17 22.16 -35.05
CA VAL A 607 7.10 21.02 -34.97
C VAL A 607 6.64 19.97 -35.97
N GLY A 608 7.58 19.46 -36.77
CA GLY A 608 7.32 18.38 -37.71
C GLY A 608 6.30 18.74 -38.81
N PRO A 609 5.80 17.73 -39.55
CA PRO A 609 4.91 17.93 -40.68
C PRO A 609 3.45 18.22 -40.27
N GLU A 610 2.67 18.79 -41.19
CA GLU A 610 1.21 18.72 -41.13
C GLU A 610 0.74 17.30 -41.48
N VAL A 611 -0.21 16.77 -40.70
CA VAL A 611 -0.81 15.45 -40.89
C VAL A 611 -2.26 15.62 -41.33
N ASP A 612 -2.59 15.19 -42.55
CA ASP A 612 -3.97 15.17 -43.05
C ASP A 612 -4.71 13.90 -42.58
N LEU A 613 -5.63 14.09 -41.63
CA LEU A 613 -6.44 13.02 -41.06
C LEU A 613 -7.71 12.73 -41.87
N TYR A 614 -7.95 13.44 -42.98
CA TYR A 614 -9.10 13.16 -43.85
C TYR A 614 -9.03 11.76 -44.48
N SER A 615 -10.19 11.10 -44.53
CA SER A 615 -10.45 9.88 -45.29
C SER A 615 -11.94 9.83 -45.63
N ALA A 616 -12.31 9.35 -46.81
CA ALA A 616 -13.74 9.25 -47.19
C ALA A 616 -14.53 8.36 -46.22
N GLU A 617 -13.88 7.31 -45.71
CA GLU A 617 -14.42 6.42 -44.70
C GLU A 617 -13.57 6.47 -43.43
N ALA A 618 -14.21 6.27 -42.28
CA ALA A 618 -13.51 6.26 -41.01
C ALA A 618 -12.63 5.02 -40.88
N LYS A 619 -11.38 5.21 -40.43
CA LYS A 619 -10.44 4.10 -40.20
C LYS A 619 -9.38 4.46 -39.17
N PRO A 620 -8.85 3.48 -38.41
CA PRO A 620 -7.73 3.72 -37.53
C PRO A 620 -6.48 4.16 -38.30
N LEU A 621 -5.69 5.02 -37.67
CA LEU A 621 -4.35 5.41 -38.05
C LEU A 621 -3.44 5.13 -36.84
N GLN A 622 -2.31 4.49 -37.08
CA GLN A 622 -1.36 4.13 -36.03
C GLN A 622 0.02 4.68 -36.35
N ASP A 623 0.75 5.07 -35.31
CA ASP A 623 2.16 5.47 -35.38
C ASP A 623 2.46 6.59 -36.40
N GLU A 624 1.51 7.52 -36.59
CA GLU A 624 1.69 8.64 -37.51
C GLU A 624 2.67 9.66 -36.92
N PHE A 625 3.79 9.90 -37.60
CA PHE A 625 4.82 10.81 -37.13
C PHE A 625 4.37 12.26 -37.18
N VAL A 626 4.50 12.98 -36.06
CA VAL A 626 4.12 14.40 -35.95
C VAL A 626 5.30 15.31 -35.62
N GLY A 627 6.46 14.77 -35.23
CA GLY A 627 7.64 15.60 -34.98
C GLY A 627 8.69 14.96 -34.09
N THR A 628 9.84 15.61 -33.98
CA THR A 628 10.91 15.26 -33.06
C THR A 628 11.22 16.48 -32.20
N MET A 629 11.31 16.31 -30.89
CA MET A 629 11.58 17.43 -29.98
C MET A 629 12.40 17.00 -28.76
N GLN A 630 13.07 17.96 -28.16
CA GLN A 630 13.71 17.77 -26.86
C GLN A 630 12.65 17.80 -25.76
N MET A 631 12.74 16.89 -24.81
CA MET A 631 11.86 16.83 -23.63
C MET A 631 12.70 16.70 -22.37
N GLU A 632 12.22 17.32 -21.31
CA GLU A 632 12.81 17.22 -19.97
C GLU A 632 12.26 16.01 -19.21
N GLN A 633 12.99 15.55 -18.18
CA GLN A 633 12.42 14.58 -17.25
C GLN A 633 11.26 15.24 -16.48
N GLY A 634 10.15 14.53 -16.36
CA GLY A 634 8.92 15.03 -15.74
C GLY A 634 7.91 15.50 -16.79
N PHE A 635 7.10 16.50 -16.45
CA PHE A 635 5.95 16.91 -17.25
C PHE A 635 6.36 17.79 -18.44
N ASN A 636 5.92 17.40 -19.64
CA ASN A 636 6.09 18.13 -20.88
C ASN A 636 4.71 18.37 -21.51
N ASN A 637 4.44 19.57 -22.01
CA ASN A 637 3.18 19.90 -22.66
C ASN A 637 3.30 19.77 -24.18
N LEU A 638 2.46 18.93 -24.78
CA LEU A 638 2.45 18.67 -26.23
C LEU A 638 1.18 19.29 -26.83
N MET A 639 1.34 20.39 -27.57
CA MET A 639 0.23 21.13 -28.17
C MET A 639 -0.02 20.72 -29.61
N PHE A 640 -1.23 20.24 -29.90
CA PHE A 640 -1.69 19.95 -31.25
C PHE A 640 -2.65 21.04 -31.72
N LYS A 641 -2.50 21.49 -32.96
CA LYS A 641 -3.42 22.45 -33.59
C LYS A 641 -4.04 21.88 -34.86
N ILE A 642 -5.32 22.19 -35.09
CA ILE A 642 -6.01 21.90 -36.34
C ILE A 642 -5.74 23.06 -37.32
N VAL A 643 -4.64 22.96 -38.07
CA VAL A 643 -4.10 24.03 -38.92
C VAL A 643 -4.87 24.22 -40.24
N GLY A 644 -5.77 23.29 -40.56
CA GLY A 644 -6.63 23.38 -41.73
C GLY A 644 -7.49 22.13 -41.89
N LYS A 645 -8.03 21.92 -43.08
CA LYS A 645 -8.73 20.69 -43.45
C LYS A 645 -8.57 20.37 -44.93
N ASN A 646 -8.80 19.13 -45.30
CA ASN A 646 -8.99 18.75 -46.70
C ASN A 646 -10.24 19.45 -47.27
N GLU A 647 -10.23 19.81 -48.56
CA GLU A 647 -11.38 20.47 -49.22
C GLU A 647 -12.65 19.63 -49.15
N ARG A 648 -12.51 18.30 -49.15
CA ARG A 648 -13.62 17.35 -49.05
C ARG A 648 -14.04 17.05 -47.61
N SER A 649 -13.33 17.58 -46.63
CA SER A 649 -13.67 17.36 -45.23
C SER A 649 -14.86 18.21 -44.81
N GLU A 650 -15.80 17.60 -44.10
CA GLU A 650 -17.02 18.25 -43.61
C GLU A 650 -16.71 19.22 -42.46
N MET A 651 -15.66 18.97 -41.67
CA MET A 651 -15.37 19.64 -40.39
C MET A 651 -13.85 19.82 -40.19
N GLN A 652 -13.46 20.58 -39.18
CA GLN A 652 -12.11 20.59 -38.62
C GLN A 652 -12.08 19.67 -37.39
N GLY A 653 -11.83 18.38 -37.63
CA GLY A 653 -11.84 17.34 -36.60
C GLY A 653 -10.46 16.83 -36.20
N PHE A 654 -10.35 16.38 -34.95
CA PHE A 654 -9.19 15.66 -34.44
C PHE A 654 -9.63 14.55 -33.47
N ASP A 655 -9.61 13.30 -33.92
CA ASP A 655 -9.84 12.11 -33.09
C ASP A 655 -8.52 11.48 -32.69
N LEU A 656 -8.10 11.73 -31.45
CA LEU A 656 -6.83 11.26 -30.92
C LEU A 656 -7.04 10.08 -29.97
N THR A 657 -6.40 8.95 -30.27
CA THR A 657 -6.39 7.76 -29.41
C THR A 657 -5.19 7.78 -28.48
N ASN A 658 -3.97 7.85 -29.03
CA ASN A 658 -2.73 7.81 -28.26
C ASN A 658 -1.75 8.89 -28.72
N ILE A 659 -0.96 9.40 -27.77
CA ILE A 659 0.31 10.08 -28.06
C ILE A 659 1.43 9.11 -27.72
N ILE A 660 2.41 9.01 -28.61
CA ILE A 660 3.52 8.06 -28.48
C ILE A 660 4.82 8.84 -28.49
N CYS A 661 5.60 8.71 -27.43
CA CYS A 661 6.94 9.28 -27.33
C CYS A 661 7.98 8.16 -27.32
N GLU A 662 8.85 8.12 -28.33
CA GLU A 662 9.93 7.15 -28.43
C GLU A 662 11.28 7.85 -28.33
N ARG A 663 12.10 7.43 -27.36
CA ARG A 663 13.40 8.05 -27.13
C ARG A 663 14.35 7.72 -28.28
N VAL A 664 14.94 8.76 -28.87
CA VAL A 664 15.99 8.61 -29.87
C VAL A 664 17.27 8.16 -29.16
N LYS A 665 17.90 7.10 -29.67
CA LYS A 665 19.12 6.52 -29.09
C LYS A 665 20.35 7.36 -29.36
#